data_AF-A0A7Y9XYH6-F1
#
_entry.id   AF-A0A7Y9XYH6-F1
#
_cell.length_a   1.000
_cell.length_b   1.000
_cell.length_c   1.000
_cell.angle_alpha   90.00
_cell.angle_beta   90.00
_cell.angle_gamma   90.00
#
_symmetry.space_group_name_H-M   'P 1'
#
loop_
_entity.id
_entity.type
_entity.pdbx_description
1 polymer ?
#
loop_
_entity_poly.entity_id
_entity_poly.type
_entity_poly.pdbx_seq_one_letter_code
_entity_poly.pdbx_strand_id
1 'polypeptide(L)'
;MARIYLTAGQAFGTVGNFDPDALVVGTNSNETVYVEQDGVATFDSSFNRGGDTINIGGIASLYSAYRSGSDIIITNDNGAMISIPFGAVGTTINFADATRMLMFDGTDLLLGTQAIGTTESDVLAGSQGNGGGGSGSSEIALTAQQDILTGTAGNDLFFADVVQVDGRQVNSLGTGDRLEGLSGTDTLDAQITRASTLNGGIMEVQPRTNSIEILELEALNADLPNGGVGAVSEYMDEYDRILLEEIYPFERLQNNTEVYFDASNVRGHDEIWSYDSNANLTVTDLTTIRSNGGHDDARNTSDITIGMAYTRGQDTRWDASDFDVYFDNDFLLTGQTSNSQAFYFLLDQDADLVGGPLLDNINVDGIRFTVDGGPIIDLFDPAAQQADTHVGFIAALQDELDALIAAGVVPADTTLTIDPSITDFTFLDDGSRSSDIPAIVLSTSTDAVFTPVGFSQAEDAIGEYNVYGRFTNEAETVDLPLSVNIALEKVGSGGEGGHLIVGAMDKYEQGIDQFNVTVYGDDSRPSWLEFLDSTGGELDTIFIDSDNEGFPEDTWASLFIGGSNDNMDLIDASGFFGDLTLGAYWWIEDLATLNATGGGDVTFYGYLEDGGAYLYQTGSGDDFIWIESNDDALQWATSSLLITTDGGDDYVIFEGDDWEGNELANHIILQNTDIETGDGDDIVETFYNGDHRIETGSGDDCVYSGQEGAGAIWVFNVDRAAYENDTDNLDELPGVPEEYSLIGGGQVRVTFSGPGTNTEGNGGAIMEYYGADGEASAFINGFEAVATIDPEDYTYFGTQVDINNAIIDAIRNDDQLSKLLTVRVGPNNTLIIESTIEGNFSVEDLDIEIIRPTFSGTTVPAGLRSEAIELGFTDSSVGTGLTAGRPTDPDLYGMDLDNDFYSGIDNNDDDLDSFDNLWTDGSIGNYQTDSIHNLGTGMDLLVLDTVYNDESSTFPNGYDTLDGRYYDAQSNETVVITGAFGTNTVVNFQTAGDGDYLDFTDDDPLDIPANGFDFLDFTAILTSMESSSGSSASRTFIPVTLEDDSMGTTINLDPDVEIDANELVIIDFDNTPDTAETFGGLSASILQSIINNTDGTVEYGSLDGTEINVNASYNNGTLATDPDQLVSGTGKAIIMVQTADDLGVYKVFEVTWNGLDDATSNAASVSLLGTFDFGTSLEGIDEINLVGSEEYGVWSPSVPNDAFEDMSASAMATFG
;
A
#
# COMPACT_ATOMS: atom_id res chain seq x y z
N MET A 1 -37.40 69.79 8.79
CA MET A 1 -36.66 68.78 8.00
C MET A 1 -35.18 68.77 8.34
N ALA A 2 -34.87 68.15 9.48
CA ALA A 2 -33.55 67.57 9.73
C ALA A 2 -33.26 66.52 8.65
N ARG A 3 -32.00 66.50 8.20
CA ARG A 3 -31.48 65.46 7.30
C ARG A 3 -30.55 64.57 8.11
N ILE A 4 -30.83 63.28 8.12
CA ILE A 4 -30.05 62.24 8.77
C ILE A 4 -29.34 61.49 7.66
N TYR A 5 -28.01 61.50 7.65
CA TYR A 5 -27.21 60.73 6.70
C TYR A 5 -26.62 59.54 7.43
N LEU A 6 -26.92 58.35 6.93
CA LEU A 6 -26.39 57.10 7.47
C LEU A 6 -24.99 56.82 6.93
N THR A 7 -24.21 56.05 7.68
CA THR A 7 -22.99 55.41 7.18
C THR A 7 -23.28 53.98 6.76
N ALA A 8 -22.44 53.40 5.90
CA ALA A 8 -22.63 52.04 5.37
C ALA A 8 -22.79 51.00 6.51
N GLY A 9 -23.84 50.19 6.44
CA GLY A 9 -24.13 49.11 7.41
C GLY A 9 -24.66 49.60 8.76
N GLN A 10 -25.01 50.88 8.89
CA GLN A 10 -25.34 51.46 10.19
C GLN A 10 -26.72 51.00 10.71
N ALA A 11 -26.76 50.63 11.99
CA ALA A 11 -27.99 50.62 12.79
C ALA A 11 -28.18 51.99 13.46
N PHE A 12 -29.13 52.79 12.98
CA PHE A 12 -29.40 54.15 13.45
C PHE A 12 -30.57 54.19 14.43
N GLY A 13 -30.41 54.92 15.55
CA GLY A 13 -31.41 55.03 16.62
C GLY A 13 -32.73 55.69 16.19
N THR A 14 -33.67 55.85 17.12
CA THR A 14 -35.07 56.13 16.77
C THR A 14 -35.32 57.52 16.14
N VAL A 15 -35.89 57.51 14.93
CA VAL A 15 -36.35 58.66 14.16
C VAL A 15 -37.80 59.02 14.55
N GLY A 16 -38.12 60.32 14.63
CA GLY A 16 -39.46 60.82 14.99
C GLY A 16 -39.59 61.37 16.42
N ASN A 17 -38.64 61.09 17.33
CA ASN A 17 -38.68 61.59 18.72
C ASN A 17 -38.15 63.04 18.87
N PHE A 18 -37.33 63.52 17.92
CA PHE A 18 -36.61 64.82 18.03
C PHE A 18 -36.89 65.85 16.90
N ASP A 19 -37.35 65.43 15.72
CA ASP A 19 -37.79 66.31 14.63
C ASP A 19 -38.97 65.65 13.89
N PRO A 20 -40.19 66.20 13.93
CA PRO A 20 -41.40 65.60 13.37
C PRO A 20 -41.47 65.65 11.84
N ASP A 21 -40.34 65.83 11.13
CA ASP A 21 -40.24 65.78 9.67
C ASP A 21 -38.79 65.39 9.28
N ALA A 22 -38.27 64.22 9.67
CA ALA A 22 -36.88 63.84 9.33
C ALA A 22 -36.75 63.23 7.93
N LEU A 23 -35.76 63.66 7.13
CA LEU A 23 -35.34 62.98 5.89
C LEU A 23 -34.15 62.07 6.19
N VAL A 24 -34.31 60.75 6.04
CA VAL A 24 -33.26 59.74 6.21
C VAL A 24 -32.66 59.42 4.86
N VAL A 25 -31.33 59.58 4.75
CA VAL A 25 -30.54 59.34 3.54
C VAL A 25 -29.60 58.18 3.83
N GLY A 26 -29.81 57.06 3.15
CA GLY A 26 -29.02 55.83 3.33
C GLY A 26 -27.78 55.79 2.43
N THR A 27 -27.16 54.62 2.33
CA THR A 27 -26.00 54.37 1.47
C THR A 27 -26.27 53.27 0.43
N ASN A 28 -25.22 52.61 -0.05
CA ASN A 28 -25.34 51.47 -0.98
C ASN A 28 -25.29 50.11 -0.26
N SER A 29 -25.16 50.11 1.06
CA SER A 29 -25.15 48.93 1.92
C SER A 29 -26.51 48.76 2.59
N ASN A 30 -26.75 47.62 3.25
CA ASN A 30 -27.99 47.40 3.99
C ASN A 30 -27.93 48.13 5.34
N GLU A 31 -28.92 48.96 5.64
CA GLU A 31 -29.03 49.75 6.87
C GLU A 31 -30.25 49.38 7.72
N THR A 32 -30.14 49.60 9.04
CA THR A 32 -31.23 49.35 9.99
C THR A 32 -31.66 50.66 10.66
N VAL A 33 -32.94 51.03 10.55
CA VAL A 33 -33.48 52.30 11.08
C VAL A 33 -34.69 52.04 11.96
N TYR A 34 -34.75 52.67 13.13
CA TYR A 34 -35.91 52.62 14.02
C TYR A 34 -36.75 53.89 13.88
N VAL A 35 -38.08 53.77 13.84
CA VAL A 35 -39.05 54.87 13.78
C VAL A 35 -40.01 54.75 14.96
N GLU A 36 -40.22 55.85 15.69
CA GLU A 36 -41.17 55.89 16.81
C GLU A 36 -42.60 55.59 16.34
N GLN A 37 -43.45 55.06 17.23
CA GLN A 37 -44.81 54.66 16.91
C GLN A 37 -45.66 55.78 16.27
N ASP A 38 -45.54 57.01 16.77
CA ASP A 38 -46.27 58.17 16.24
C ASP A 38 -45.36 59.11 15.43
N GLY A 39 -44.24 58.57 14.92
CA GLY A 39 -43.18 59.31 14.24
C GLY A 39 -43.51 59.70 12.80
N VAL A 40 -42.87 60.78 12.34
CA VAL A 40 -42.92 61.23 10.95
C VAL A 40 -41.52 61.15 10.37
N ALA A 41 -41.37 60.38 9.29
CA ALA A 41 -40.08 60.12 8.64
C ALA A 41 -40.25 59.99 7.12
N THR A 42 -39.31 60.51 6.36
CA THR A 42 -39.22 60.33 4.91
C THR A 42 -37.88 59.69 4.60
N PHE A 43 -37.88 58.55 3.92
CA PHE A 43 -36.68 57.90 3.45
C PHE A 43 -36.39 58.36 2.02
N ASP A 44 -35.12 58.57 1.69
CA ASP A 44 -34.73 58.95 0.34
C ASP A 44 -34.59 57.72 -0.57
N SER A 45 -34.30 57.96 -1.85
CA SER A 45 -34.29 56.90 -2.85
C SER A 45 -33.24 55.82 -2.64
N SER A 46 -32.29 55.93 -1.69
CA SER A 46 -31.36 54.83 -1.44
C SER A 46 -32.09 53.55 -0.98
N PHE A 47 -33.20 53.72 -0.24
CA PHE A 47 -34.00 52.62 0.33
C PHE A 47 -34.87 51.88 -0.70
N ASN A 48 -34.95 52.37 -1.95
CA ASN A 48 -35.66 51.67 -3.02
C ASN A 48 -34.86 50.49 -3.60
N ARG A 49 -33.60 50.31 -3.18
CA ARG A 49 -32.73 49.23 -3.64
C ARG A 49 -33.02 47.89 -2.96
N GLY A 50 -33.80 47.89 -1.88
CA GLY A 50 -34.05 46.71 -1.05
C GLY A 50 -32.88 46.36 -0.12
N GLY A 51 -33.09 45.40 0.78
CA GLY A 51 -32.08 44.91 1.74
C GLY A 51 -32.02 45.65 3.08
N ASP A 52 -32.56 46.87 3.16
CA ASP A 52 -32.64 47.64 4.41
C ASP A 52 -33.72 47.08 5.37
N THR A 53 -33.55 47.34 6.67
CA THR A 53 -34.54 47.01 7.73
C THR A 53 -35.06 48.27 8.40
N ILE A 54 -36.37 48.51 8.32
CA ILE A 54 -37.05 49.64 8.97
C ILE A 54 -37.97 49.11 10.07
N ASN A 55 -37.63 49.42 11.31
CA ASN A 55 -38.39 49.03 12.49
C ASN A 55 -39.35 50.16 12.89
N ILE A 56 -40.65 49.96 12.69
CA ILE A 56 -41.70 50.92 13.05
C ILE A 56 -42.29 50.50 14.41
N GLY A 57 -42.24 51.38 15.40
CA GLY A 57 -42.75 51.07 16.75
C GLY A 57 -44.25 50.75 16.77
N GLY A 58 -44.70 49.84 17.63
CA GLY A 58 -46.12 49.47 17.73
C GLY A 58 -46.56 48.38 16.74
N ILE A 59 -47.76 47.84 16.96
CA ILE A 59 -48.31 46.72 16.16
C ILE A 59 -48.85 47.18 14.80
N ALA A 60 -48.82 46.30 13.80
CA ALA A 60 -49.19 46.58 12.41
C ALA A 60 -50.62 47.13 12.29
N SER A 61 -51.58 46.58 13.06
CA SER A 61 -52.98 47.00 13.01
C SER A 61 -53.24 48.43 13.53
N LEU A 62 -52.23 49.12 14.07
CA LEU A 62 -52.35 50.55 14.40
C LEU A 62 -52.15 51.46 13.19
N TYR A 63 -51.66 50.90 12.08
CA TYR A 63 -51.30 51.65 10.89
C TYR A 63 -52.26 51.40 9.73
N SER A 64 -52.40 52.40 8.89
CA SER A 64 -52.92 52.31 7.53
C SER A 64 -51.79 52.60 6.55
N ALA A 65 -51.90 52.07 5.33
CA ALA A 65 -50.93 52.32 4.28
C ALA A 65 -51.62 52.60 2.94
N TYR A 66 -50.98 53.43 2.12
CA TYR A 66 -51.33 53.61 0.71
C TYR A 66 -50.09 53.96 -0.11
N ARG A 67 -50.17 53.63 -1.39
CA ARG A 67 -49.16 54.01 -2.38
C ARG A 67 -49.36 55.46 -2.82
N SER A 68 -48.29 56.25 -2.76
CA SER A 68 -48.21 57.59 -3.33
C SER A 68 -47.01 57.69 -4.26
N GLY A 69 -47.24 57.55 -5.57
CA GLY A 69 -46.15 57.53 -6.55
C GLY A 69 -45.29 56.26 -6.44
N SER A 70 -44.01 56.45 -6.11
CA SER A 70 -43.01 55.38 -5.91
C SER A 70 -42.72 55.10 -4.43
N ASP A 71 -43.52 55.67 -3.53
CA ASP A 71 -43.38 55.50 -2.09
C ASP A 71 -44.63 54.83 -1.52
N ILE A 72 -44.43 54.01 -0.50
CA ILE A 72 -45.51 53.64 0.43
C ILE A 72 -45.57 54.70 1.52
N ILE A 73 -46.78 55.15 1.81
CA ILE A 73 -47.06 56.05 2.94
C ILE A 73 -47.76 55.23 4.00
N ILE A 74 -47.16 55.14 5.20
CA ILE A 74 -47.72 54.46 6.37
C ILE A 74 -48.13 55.53 7.39
N THR A 75 -49.38 55.51 7.81
CA THR A 75 -50.03 56.49 8.68
C THR A 75 -50.69 55.82 9.88
N ASN A 76 -50.91 56.56 10.97
CA ASN A 76 -51.77 56.12 12.07
C ASN A 76 -52.68 57.24 12.57
N ASP A 77 -53.68 56.89 13.38
CA ASP A 77 -54.66 57.86 13.93
C ASP A 77 -54.06 58.91 14.87
N ASN A 78 -52.85 58.66 15.39
CA ASN A 78 -52.13 59.54 16.32
C ASN A 78 -51.16 60.51 15.62
N GLY A 79 -51.04 60.44 14.29
CA GLY A 79 -50.30 61.40 13.47
C GLY A 79 -48.99 60.90 12.86
N ALA A 80 -48.71 59.60 12.85
CA ALA A 80 -47.57 59.03 12.12
C ALA A 80 -47.71 59.30 10.61
N MET A 81 -46.58 59.57 9.95
CA MET A 81 -46.49 59.69 8.49
C MET A 81 -45.09 59.26 8.04
N ILE A 82 -44.98 58.01 7.59
CA ILE A 82 -43.72 57.37 7.22
C ILE A 82 -43.74 57.12 5.71
N SER A 83 -42.85 57.77 4.97
CA SER A 83 -42.75 57.68 3.51
C SER A 83 -41.51 56.88 3.13
N ILE A 84 -41.70 55.70 2.53
CA ILE A 84 -40.62 54.77 2.19
C ILE A 84 -40.64 54.48 0.68
N PRO A 85 -39.59 54.81 -0.07
CA PRO A 85 -39.43 54.38 -1.45
C PRO A 85 -39.30 52.86 -1.55
N PHE A 86 -39.92 52.26 -2.56
CA PHE A 86 -39.85 50.81 -2.79
C PHE A 86 -39.28 50.46 -4.17
N GLY A 87 -38.72 49.26 -4.30
CA GLY A 87 -38.23 48.70 -5.55
C GLY A 87 -38.60 47.23 -5.73
N ALA A 88 -37.97 46.57 -6.72
CA ALA A 88 -38.22 45.16 -7.01
C ALA A 88 -37.56 44.20 -6.00
N VAL A 89 -36.46 44.66 -5.37
CA VAL A 89 -35.82 43.96 -4.26
C VAL A 89 -36.47 44.44 -2.96
N GLY A 90 -36.79 43.52 -2.06
CA GLY A 90 -37.60 43.80 -0.87
C GLY A 90 -36.85 44.55 0.23
N THR A 91 -37.54 45.48 0.89
CA THR A 91 -37.11 46.16 2.13
C THR A 91 -37.88 45.57 3.31
N THR A 92 -37.20 45.19 4.38
CA THR A 92 -37.84 44.58 5.56
C THR A 92 -38.48 45.66 6.42
N ILE A 93 -39.79 45.58 6.66
CA ILE A 93 -40.54 46.45 7.56
C ILE A 93 -40.98 45.65 8.78
N ASN A 94 -40.45 45.99 9.95
CA ASN A 94 -40.80 45.36 11.21
C ASN A 94 -41.81 46.21 11.98
N PHE A 95 -42.96 45.62 12.30
CA PHE A 95 -43.88 46.07 13.34
C PHE A 95 -43.69 45.18 14.58
N ALA A 96 -44.24 45.59 15.72
CA ALA A 96 -44.09 44.84 16.98
C ALA A 96 -44.73 43.44 16.98
N ASP A 97 -45.68 43.16 16.08
CA ASP A 97 -46.42 41.90 15.96
C ASP A 97 -46.27 41.24 14.57
N ALA A 98 -45.42 41.79 13.69
CA ALA A 98 -45.32 41.34 12.30
C ALA A 98 -44.07 41.88 11.60
N THR A 99 -43.29 41.01 10.97
CA THR A 99 -42.34 41.40 9.91
C THR A 99 -43.02 41.30 8.55
N ARG A 100 -42.78 42.29 7.68
CA ARG A 100 -43.38 42.41 6.35
C ARG A 100 -42.32 42.85 5.35
N MET A 101 -42.18 42.13 4.24
CA MET A 101 -41.31 42.58 3.15
C MET A 101 -42.07 43.58 2.26
N LEU A 102 -41.53 44.77 2.09
CA LEU A 102 -42.02 45.79 1.17
C LEU A 102 -41.34 45.61 -0.19
N MET A 103 -42.10 45.20 -1.21
CA MET A 103 -41.55 45.03 -2.56
C MET A 103 -42.58 45.33 -3.65
N PHE A 104 -42.11 45.68 -4.85
CA PHE A 104 -42.92 45.78 -6.05
C PHE A 104 -42.62 44.62 -6.98
N ASP A 105 -43.55 43.69 -7.15
CA ASP A 105 -43.36 42.43 -7.90
C ASP A 105 -43.44 42.59 -9.43
N GLY A 106 -43.50 43.83 -9.92
CA GLY A 106 -43.71 44.17 -11.33
C GLY A 106 -45.15 44.55 -11.66
N THR A 107 -46.12 44.17 -10.84
CA THR A 107 -47.56 44.47 -11.03
C THR A 107 -48.15 45.22 -9.84
N ASP A 108 -47.97 44.70 -8.64
CA ASP A 108 -48.54 45.23 -7.39
C ASP A 108 -47.45 45.64 -6.38
N LEU A 109 -47.77 46.64 -5.54
CA LEU A 109 -46.95 46.96 -4.37
C LEU A 109 -47.41 46.08 -3.21
N LEU A 110 -46.51 45.25 -2.69
CA LEU A 110 -46.79 44.31 -1.63
C LEU A 110 -46.11 44.75 -0.32
N LEU A 111 -46.84 44.63 0.79
CA LEU A 111 -46.31 44.67 2.15
C LEU A 111 -46.58 43.31 2.80
N GLY A 112 -45.61 42.41 2.72
CA GLY A 112 -45.82 40.97 2.90
C GLY A 112 -46.66 40.42 1.75
N THR A 113 -47.77 39.75 2.05
CA THR A 113 -48.76 39.29 1.04
C THR A 113 -49.88 40.30 0.78
N GLN A 114 -49.90 41.44 1.50
CA GLN A 114 -50.93 42.46 1.36
C GLN A 114 -50.62 43.39 0.19
N ALA A 115 -51.49 43.42 -0.83
CA ALA A 115 -51.42 44.42 -1.89
C ALA A 115 -51.84 45.81 -1.39
N ILE A 116 -50.99 46.81 -1.56
CA ILE A 116 -51.19 48.20 -1.16
C ILE A 116 -51.48 49.06 -2.40
N GLY A 117 -52.73 49.50 -2.52
CA GLY A 117 -53.19 50.37 -3.61
C GLY A 117 -53.00 51.85 -3.34
N THR A 118 -53.52 52.70 -4.24
CA THR A 118 -53.48 54.18 -4.10
C THR A 118 -54.57 54.74 -3.18
N THR A 119 -55.32 53.88 -2.50
CA THR A 119 -56.34 54.24 -1.50
C THR A 119 -55.88 53.69 -0.16
N GLU A 120 -56.03 54.49 0.89
CA GLU A 120 -55.69 54.11 2.27
C GLU A 120 -56.42 52.85 2.71
N SER A 121 -55.65 51.88 3.21
CA SER A 121 -56.12 50.60 3.74
C SER A 121 -55.37 50.25 5.01
N ASP A 122 -56.05 49.68 5.99
CA ASP A 122 -55.43 49.19 7.23
C ASP A 122 -54.30 48.20 6.91
N VAL A 123 -53.17 48.31 7.61
CA VAL A 123 -52.10 47.31 7.55
C VAL A 123 -52.57 46.08 8.32
N LEU A 124 -52.57 44.92 7.65
CA LEU A 124 -53.11 43.69 8.23
C LEU A 124 -52.23 43.22 9.41
N ALA A 125 -52.87 43.01 10.56
CA ALA A 125 -52.28 42.37 11.73
C ALA A 125 -51.64 41.02 11.35
N GLY A 126 -50.60 40.59 12.06
CA GLY A 126 -50.15 39.19 11.99
C GLY A 126 -51.33 38.26 12.26
N SER A 127 -51.62 37.33 11.34
CA SER A 127 -52.65 36.32 11.56
C SER A 127 -52.26 35.49 12.77
N GLN A 128 -52.99 35.65 13.87
CA GLN A 128 -52.91 34.78 15.05
C GLN A 128 -53.64 33.47 14.76
N GLY A 129 -52.99 32.62 13.97
CA GLY A 129 -53.22 31.18 13.94
C GLY A 129 -52.10 30.53 14.74
N ASN A 130 -52.45 29.59 15.62
CA ASN A 130 -51.48 28.86 16.45
C ASN A 130 -50.48 28.12 15.54
N GLY A 131 -49.28 28.68 15.37
CA GLY A 131 -48.21 28.16 14.52
C GLY A 131 -47.12 29.20 14.21
N GLY A 132 -45.91 28.90 14.70
CA GLY A 132 -44.63 29.00 13.95
C GLY A 132 -43.98 30.36 13.72
N GLY A 133 -42.68 30.42 14.06
CA GLY A 133 -41.68 31.05 13.19
C GLY A 133 -41.03 32.34 13.70
N GLY A 134 -40.23 32.24 14.76
CA GLY A 134 -38.92 32.87 14.65
C GLY A 134 -38.23 32.23 13.46
N SER A 135 -37.73 33.02 12.50
CA SER A 135 -36.92 32.52 11.38
C SER A 135 -35.48 32.19 11.83
N GLY A 136 -35.33 31.75 13.07
CA GLY A 136 -34.05 31.41 13.67
C GLY A 136 -34.19 30.07 14.36
N SER A 137 -33.14 29.27 14.24
CA SER A 137 -32.89 28.05 14.99
C SER A 137 -33.32 28.18 16.46
N SER A 138 -33.87 27.11 17.03
CA SER A 138 -34.24 27.04 18.44
C SER A 138 -33.57 25.88 19.16
N GLU A 139 -33.12 26.14 20.39
CA GLU A 139 -32.66 25.12 21.32
C GLU A 139 -33.82 24.71 22.24
N ILE A 140 -34.16 23.43 22.28
CA ILE A 140 -35.34 22.89 22.97
C ILE A 140 -34.92 21.76 23.90
N ALA A 141 -34.98 21.99 25.22
CA ALA A 141 -34.66 20.97 26.21
C ALA A 141 -35.86 20.07 26.57
N LEU A 142 -35.64 18.76 26.60
CA LEU A 142 -36.58 17.76 27.08
C LEU A 142 -36.62 17.70 28.62
N THR A 143 -37.63 17.02 29.17
CA THR A 143 -37.86 16.86 30.60
C THR A 143 -38.04 15.39 30.96
N ALA A 144 -37.99 15.02 32.24
CA ALA A 144 -38.27 13.64 32.67
C ALA A 144 -39.77 13.23 32.58
N GLN A 145 -40.60 14.00 31.89
CA GLN A 145 -42.02 13.71 31.66
C GLN A 145 -42.25 13.43 30.19
N GLN A 146 -43.45 12.97 29.83
CA GLN A 146 -43.80 12.85 28.42
C GLN A 146 -43.75 14.24 27.75
N ASP A 147 -42.91 14.36 26.75
CA ASP A 147 -42.70 15.57 25.97
C ASP A 147 -43.37 15.47 24.59
N ILE A 148 -44.03 16.56 24.19
CA ILE A 148 -44.64 16.73 22.86
C ILE A 148 -44.17 18.10 22.36
N LEU A 149 -43.07 18.08 21.61
CA LEU A 149 -42.31 19.27 21.23
C LEU A 149 -42.28 19.42 19.71
N THR A 150 -42.20 20.66 19.25
CA THR A 150 -42.15 21.00 17.82
C THR A 150 -41.17 22.15 17.65
N GLY A 151 -40.23 21.98 16.72
CA GLY A 151 -39.26 22.97 16.28
C GLY A 151 -39.87 24.14 15.51
N THR A 152 -38.99 24.93 14.92
CA THR A 152 -39.23 26.07 14.07
C THR A 152 -39.16 25.67 12.59
N ALA A 153 -38.53 26.47 11.74
CA ALA A 153 -38.39 26.16 10.30
C ALA A 153 -36.95 26.40 9.83
N GLY A 154 -36.02 26.51 10.78
CA GLY A 154 -34.60 26.48 10.54
C GLY A 154 -33.95 25.65 11.64
N ASN A 155 -32.70 25.27 11.45
CA ASN A 155 -31.98 24.23 12.18
C ASN A 155 -32.16 24.27 13.71
N ASP A 156 -33.03 23.43 14.24
CA ASP A 156 -33.32 23.33 15.67
C ASP A 156 -32.45 22.27 16.35
N LEU A 157 -32.24 22.43 17.65
CA LEU A 157 -31.47 21.50 18.47
C LEU A 157 -32.32 21.05 19.67
N PHE A 158 -32.66 19.78 19.71
CA PHE A 158 -33.36 19.13 20.82
C PHE A 158 -32.32 18.55 21.78
N PHE A 159 -32.28 19.03 23.01
CA PHE A 159 -31.36 18.53 24.04
C PHE A 159 -32.06 17.63 25.03
N ALA A 160 -31.51 16.44 25.27
CA ALA A 160 -32.09 15.44 26.15
C ALA A 160 -31.08 14.84 27.13
N ASP A 161 -30.54 15.67 28.03
CA ASP A 161 -29.66 15.23 29.12
C ASP A 161 -30.30 14.18 30.03
N VAL A 162 -29.50 13.30 30.63
CA VAL A 162 -29.93 12.51 31.79
C VAL A 162 -30.10 13.44 33.00
N VAL A 163 -31.32 13.51 33.51
CA VAL A 163 -31.69 14.43 34.59
C VAL A 163 -31.89 13.71 35.92
N GLN A 164 -31.85 14.47 37.01
CA GLN A 164 -32.10 13.94 38.35
C GLN A 164 -33.56 14.15 38.79
N VAL A 165 -34.29 13.06 39.07
CA VAL A 165 -35.63 13.08 39.66
C VAL A 165 -35.64 12.31 40.98
N ASP A 166 -36.00 12.98 42.07
CA ASP A 166 -36.03 12.41 43.42
C ASP A 166 -34.73 11.69 43.85
N GLY A 167 -33.59 12.19 43.36
CA GLY A 167 -32.26 11.64 43.64
C GLY A 167 -31.85 10.43 42.79
N ARG A 168 -32.66 10.06 41.78
CA ARG A 168 -32.32 9.06 40.76
C ARG A 168 -31.95 9.74 39.45
N GLN A 169 -31.04 9.15 38.70
CA GLN A 169 -30.80 9.51 37.30
C GLN A 169 -31.91 8.90 36.44
N VAL A 170 -32.47 9.69 35.54
CA VAL A 170 -33.54 9.28 34.63
C VAL A 170 -33.32 9.93 33.27
N ASN A 171 -33.63 9.21 32.19
CA ASN A 171 -33.63 9.78 30.85
C ASN A 171 -34.69 10.89 30.75
N SER A 172 -34.35 11.97 30.06
CA SER A 172 -35.34 12.97 29.61
C SER A 172 -35.92 12.59 28.25
N LEU A 173 -35.17 11.90 27.39
CA LEU A 173 -35.71 11.18 26.23
C LEU A 173 -36.21 9.79 26.65
N GLY A 174 -37.51 9.57 26.60
CA GLY A 174 -38.14 8.33 27.01
C GLY A 174 -39.16 7.81 26.01
N THR A 175 -39.56 6.55 26.22
CA THR A 175 -40.64 5.94 25.44
C THR A 175 -41.94 6.73 25.60
N GLY A 176 -42.47 7.21 24.47
CA GLY A 176 -43.71 7.99 24.41
C GLY A 176 -43.51 9.48 24.18
N ASP A 177 -42.27 9.98 24.16
CA ASP A 177 -41.98 11.34 23.72
C ASP A 177 -42.25 11.50 22.22
N ARG A 178 -42.59 12.72 21.82
CA ARG A 178 -42.87 13.08 20.43
C ARG A 178 -42.19 14.39 20.06
N LEU A 179 -41.23 14.31 19.15
CA LEU A 179 -40.43 15.43 18.67
C LEU A 179 -40.68 15.62 17.16
N GLU A 180 -40.75 16.88 16.72
CA GLU A 180 -41.00 17.25 15.33
C GLU A 180 -40.10 18.45 14.99
N GLY A 181 -39.07 18.33 14.16
CA GLY A 181 -38.19 19.47 13.84
C GLY A 181 -38.75 20.43 12.78
N LEU A 182 -39.54 19.89 11.84
CA LEU A 182 -40.21 20.56 10.71
C LEU A 182 -39.33 20.80 9.47
N SER A 183 -38.55 21.88 9.41
CA SER A 183 -37.75 22.24 8.23
C SER A 183 -36.45 22.87 8.69
N GLY A 184 -35.39 22.72 7.90
CA GLY A 184 -34.04 22.96 8.38
C GLY A 184 -33.32 21.62 8.53
N THR A 185 -32.09 21.66 9.04
CA THR A 185 -31.38 20.47 9.50
C THR A 185 -31.48 20.47 11.02
N ASP A 186 -32.33 19.61 11.56
CA ASP A 186 -32.66 19.57 12.98
C ASP A 186 -31.89 18.43 13.67
N THR A 187 -31.31 18.71 14.83
CA THR A 187 -30.47 17.77 15.59
C THR A 187 -31.13 17.37 16.89
N LEU A 188 -31.06 16.10 17.27
CA LEU A 188 -31.34 15.59 18.60
C LEU A 188 -30.02 15.18 19.26
N ASP A 189 -29.61 15.91 20.28
CA ASP A 189 -28.47 15.59 21.16
C ASP A 189 -29.02 15.00 22.47
N ALA A 190 -28.80 13.70 22.69
CA ALA A 190 -29.43 12.95 23.77
C ALA A 190 -28.45 12.08 24.55
N GLN A 191 -28.39 12.34 25.86
CA GLN A 191 -27.80 11.40 26.81
C GLN A 191 -28.82 10.33 27.19
N ILE A 192 -28.48 9.07 26.93
CA ILE A 192 -29.34 7.93 27.23
C ILE A 192 -28.65 6.92 28.14
N THR A 193 -29.38 6.46 29.14
CA THR A 193 -28.98 5.30 29.95
C THR A 193 -30.10 4.26 29.95
N ARG A 194 -29.86 3.09 30.55
CA ARG A 194 -30.81 1.98 30.55
C ARG A 194 -32.20 2.40 31.04
N ALA A 195 -33.20 2.33 30.17
CA ALA A 195 -34.58 2.60 30.55
C ALA A 195 -35.17 1.44 31.36
N SER A 196 -36.16 1.76 32.21
CA SER A 196 -36.75 0.76 33.10
C SER A 196 -38.27 0.81 33.17
N THR A 197 -38.86 -0.37 33.20
CA THR A 197 -40.28 -0.56 33.46
C THR A 197 -40.63 -0.20 34.91
N LEU A 198 -41.89 0.13 35.17
CA LEU A 198 -42.40 0.26 36.54
C LEU A 198 -42.19 -1.09 37.25
N ASN A 199 -41.29 -1.12 38.26
CA ASN A 199 -40.79 -2.26 39.04
C ASN A 199 -39.40 -2.82 38.64
N GLY A 200 -38.66 -2.16 37.76
CA GLY A 200 -37.22 -2.36 37.58
C GLY A 200 -36.82 -3.45 36.58
N GLY A 201 -37.68 -3.78 35.62
CA GLY A 201 -37.25 -4.52 34.41
C GLY A 201 -36.62 -3.58 33.41
N ILE A 202 -35.74 -4.09 32.55
CA ILE A 202 -35.09 -3.34 31.47
C ILE A 202 -36.12 -3.12 30.34
N MET A 203 -36.04 -1.97 29.67
CA MET A 203 -36.77 -1.68 28.43
C MET A 203 -35.93 -0.74 27.54
N GLU A 204 -36.27 -0.69 26.27
CA GLU A 204 -35.63 0.17 25.27
C GLU A 204 -36.15 1.62 25.37
N VAL A 205 -35.35 2.57 24.93
CA VAL A 205 -35.77 3.97 24.72
C VAL A 205 -36.40 4.07 23.33
N GLN A 206 -37.70 4.37 23.26
CA GLN A 206 -38.46 4.37 22.00
C GLN A 206 -39.26 5.69 21.82
N PRO A 207 -38.60 6.80 21.45
CA PRO A 207 -39.27 8.07 21.16
C PRO A 207 -39.98 8.02 19.80
N ARG A 208 -40.74 9.07 19.49
CA ARG A 208 -41.29 9.32 18.14
C ARG A 208 -40.66 10.60 17.60
N THR A 209 -39.82 10.51 16.59
CA THR A 209 -39.22 11.67 15.94
C THR A 209 -39.70 11.78 14.49
N ASN A 210 -39.72 13.00 13.96
CA ASN A 210 -40.10 13.28 12.58
C ASN A 210 -39.47 14.60 12.13
N SER A 211 -38.79 14.60 10.97
CA SER A 211 -37.94 15.74 10.54
C SER A 211 -36.94 16.11 11.64
N ILE A 212 -36.13 15.14 12.05
CA ILE A 212 -34.94 15.38 12.85
C ILE A 212 -33.87 14.62 12.10
N GLU A 213 -33.08 15.36 11.34
CA GLU A 213 -32.14 14.83 10.36
C GLU A 213 -30.91 14.22 11.04
N ILE A 214 -30.47 14.74 12.20
CA ILE A 214 -29.27 14.24 12.90
C ILE A 214 -29.66 13.76 14.30
N LEU A 215 -29.33 12.51 14.64
CA LEU A 215 -29.49 11.96 15.99
C LEU A 215 -28.11 11.66 16.59
N GLU A 216 -27.69 12.42 17.60
CA GLU A 216 -26.49 12.20 18.39
C GLU A 216 -26.88 11.56 19.73
N LEU A 217 -26.49 10.29 19.94
CA LEU A 217 -26.82 9.52 21.12
C LEU A 217 -25.56 9.25 21.96
N GLU A 218 -25.50 9.81 23.17
CA GLU A 218 -24.47 9.51 24.17
C GLU A 218 -24.99 8.40 25.10
N ALA A 219 -24.47 7.17 24.95
CA ALA A 219 -24.79 6.07 25.84
C ALA A 219 -23.99 6.15 27.16
N LEU A 220 -24.72 6.17 28.28
CA LEU A 220 -24.16 6.33 29.62
C LEU A 220 -24.28 5.06 30.47
N ASN A 221 -23.18 4.70 31.12
CA ASN A 221 -23.11 3.59 32.06
C ASN A 221 -24.14 3.75 33.21
N ALA A 222 -25.06 2.79 33.34
CA ALA A 222 -26.15 2.83 34.30
C ALA A 222 -25.74 2.35 35.70
N ASP A 223 -24.80 1.41 35.76
CA ASP A 223 -24.40 0.70 36.96
C ASP A 223 -22.88 0.76 37.12
N LEU A 224 -22.36 1.09 38.31
CA LEU A 224 -20.92 0.88 38.56
C LEU A 224 -20.64 -0.64 38.54
N PRO A 225 -19.51 -1.09 37.97
CA PRO A 225 -19.14 -2.49 38.00
C PRO A 225 -19.10 -2.90 39.46
N ASN A 226 -19.93 -3.88 39.84
CA ASN A 226 -20.16 -4.20 41.24
C ASN A 226 -18.84 -4.72 41.84
N GLY A 227 -18.13 -3.86 42.55
CA GLY A 227 -16.70 -3.99 42.82
C GLY A 227 -16.21 -5.40 43.14
N GLY A 228 -15.33 -5.90 42.27
CA GLY A 228 -14.55 -7.12 42.49
C GLY A 228 -14.37 -7.91 41.21
N VAL A 229 -13.16 -7.89 40.66
CA VAL A 229 -12.61 -8.99 39.87
C VAL A 229 -12.96 -10.30 40.62
N GLY A 230 -13.82 -11.15 40.07
CA GLY A 230 -14.12 -12.48 40.63
C GLY A 230 -15.54 -12.73 41.14
N ALA A 231 -16.58 -12.43 40.35
CA ALA A 231 -17.91 -13.02 40.55
C ALA A 231 -18.42 -13.79 39.31
N VAL A 232 -17.52 -14.46 38.58
CA VAL A 232 -17.91 -15.70 37.90
C VAL A 232 -18.22 -16.69 39.03
N SER A 233 -19.47 -17.16 39.10
CA SER A 233 -19.87 -18.23 40.01
C SER A 233 -18.92 -19.42 39.88
N GLU A 234 -18.39 -19.93 40.99
CA GLU A 234 -17.57 -21.17 41.12
C GLU A 234 -18.31 -22.47 40.67
N TYR A 235 -19.21 -22.40 39.67
CA TYR A 235 -20.06 -23.50 39.20
C TYR A 235 -20.24 -23.57 37.68
N MET A 236 -19.39 -22.90 36.90
CA MET A 236 -19.29 -23.19 35.46
C MET A 236 -18.06 -24.07 35.28
N ASP A 237 -18.30 -25.31 34.84
CA ASP A 237 -17.24 -26.28 34.59
C ASP A 237 -16.54 -25.87 33.27
N GLU A 238 -15.25 -26.14 33.15
CA GLU A 238 -14.38 -25.75 32.01
C GLU A 238 -14.95 -26.12 30.63
N TYR A 239 -15.82 -27.14 30.57
CA TYR A 239 -16.51 -27.59 29.37
C TYR A 239 -17.66 -26.66 28.91
N ASP A 240 -18.32 -25.96 29.83
CA ASP A 240 -19.38 -24.98 29.49
C ASP A 240 -18.79 -23.63 29.08
N ARG A 241 -17.52 -23.34 29.42
CA ARG A 241 -16.78 -22.16 28.89
C ARG A 241 -16.43 -22.34 27.41
N ILE A 242 -15.89 -23.51 27.06
CA ILE A 242 -15.45 -23.83 25.69
C ILE A 242 -16.65 -23.92 24.73
N LEU A 243 -17.79 -24.46 25.17
CA LEU A 243 -19.00 -24.55 24.33
C LEU A 243 -19.73 -23.21 24.10
N LEU A 244 -19.46 -22.18 24.91
CA LEU A 244 -19.93 -20.81 24.66
C LEU A 244 -18.98 -20.07 23.72
N GLU A 245 -17.68 -20.30 23.85
CA GLU A 245 -16.62 -19.77 22.98
C GLU A 245 -16.77 -20.27 21.53
N GLU A 246 -17.22 -21.52 21.33
CA GLU A 246 -17.40 -22.15 20.01
C GLU A 246 -18.77 -21.84 19.33
N ILE A 247 -19.72 -21.22 20.03
CA ILE A 247 -21.09 -20.96 19.50
C ILE A 247 -21.47 -19.46 19.56
N TYR A 248 -20.89 -18.68 20.48
CA TYR A 248 -21.10 -17.24 20.63
C TYR A 248 -19.85 -16.57 21.24
N PRO A 249 -18.89 -16.06 20.45
CA PRO A 249 -17.67 -15.44 20.98
C PRO A 249 -17.91 -14.16 21.82
N PHE A 250 -19.14 -13.66 21.88
CA PHE A 250 -19.48 -12.31 22.36
C PHE A 250 -19.78 -12.13 23.86
N GLU A 251 -19.76 -13.17 24.69
CA GLU A 251 -19.99 -12.99 26.15
C GLU A 251 -18.69 -12.98 26.97
N ARG A 252 -17.75 -12.08 26.63
CA ARG A 252 -16.85 -11.53 27.66
C ARG A 252 -17.75 -10.88 28.72
N LEU A 253 -17.37 -10.97 30.00
CA LEU A 253 -18.07 -10.25 31.06
C LEU A 253 -17.90 -8.74 30.85
N GLN A 254 -18.72 -8.15 29.98
CA GLN A 254 -18.68 -6.74 29.62
C GLN A 254 -18.87 -5.91 30.88
N ASN A 255 -17.90 -5.06 31.15
CA ASN A 255 -17.98 -4.12 32.25
C ASN A 255 -18.88 -2.94 31.89
N ASN A 256 -19.12 -2.68 30.59
CA ASN A 256 -20.01 -1.63 30.09
C ASN A 256 -21.50 -1.98 30.22
N THR A 257 -22.33 -0.95 30.33
CA THR A 257 -23.79 -1.09 30.27
C THR A 257 -24.25 -1.17 28.82
N GLU A 258 -25.12 -2.13 28.49
CA GLU A 258 -25.83 -2.13 27.20
C GLU A 258 -27.05 -1.20 27.23
N VAL A 259 -27.11 -0.24 26.29
CA VAL A 259 -28.19 0.74 26.14
C VAL A 259 -28.92 0.52 24.82
N TYR A 260 -30.21 0.18 24.88
CA TYR A 260 -31.02 -0.06 23.69
C TYR A 260 -31.89 1.13 23.29
N PHE A 261 -31.85 1.48 22.01
CA PHE A 261 -32.67 2.51 21.36
C PHE A 261 -33.49 1.89 20.21
N ASP A 262 -34.82 1.87 20.36
CA ASP A 262 -35.72 1.34 19.32
C ASP A 262 -36.13 2.49 18.38
N ALA A 263 -35.66 2.38 17.13
CA ALA A 263 -35.81 3.37 16.08
C ALA A 263 -37.04 3.16 15.17
N SER A 264 -37.93 2.22 15.50
CA SER A 264 -39.15 1.91 14.70
C SER A 264 -40.09 3.10 14.46
N ASN A 265 -39.95 4.18 15.24
CA ASN A 265 -40.72 5.42 15.08
C ASN A 265 -39.86 6.67 14.88
N VAL A 266 -38.63 6.50 14.40
CA VAL A 266 -37.73 7.59 13.97
C VAL A 266 -37.90 7.77 12.47
N ARG A 267 -38.19 9.01 12.02
CA ARG A 267 -38.54 9.30 10.62
C ARG A 267 -37.92 10.59 10.12
N GLY A 268 -37.51 10.59 8.84
CA GLY A 268 -36.85 11.72 8.22
C GLY A 268 -35.52 12.06 8.89
N HIS A 269 -34.83 11.05 9.41
CA HIS A 269 -33.44 11.17 9.84
C HIS A 269 -32.54 10.88 8.65
N ASP A 270 -31.42 11.58 8.61
CA ASP A 270 -30.32 11.43 7.68
C ASP A 270 -29.16 10.66 8.35
N GLU A 271 -28.93 10.93 9.63
CA GLU A 271 -27.78 10.41 10.36
C GLU A 271 -28.16 9.94 11.77
N ILE A 272 -27.50 8.88 12.23
CA ILE A 272 -27.59 8.42 13.62
C ILE A 272 -26.20 8.07 14.14
N TRP A 273 -25.86 8.63 15.30
CA TRP A 273 -24.52 8.60 15.84
C TRP A 273 -24.47 8.00 17.24
N SER A 274 -23.46 7.17 17.49
CA SER A 274 -22.91 6.97 18.83
C SER A 274 -21.88 8.07 19.08
N TYR A 275 -22.26 9.07 19.87
CA TYR A 275 -21.48 10.30 20.05
C TYR A 275 -21.10 10.49 21.52
N ASP A 276 -19.80 10.60 21.83
CA ASP A 276 -19.26 10.69 23.20
C ASP A 276 -19.64 9.49 24.12
N SER A 277 -20.11 8.39 23.54
CA SER A 277 -20.62 7.23 24.28
C SER A 277 -19.56 6.62 25.20
N ASN A 278 -19.99 6.34 26.43
CA ASN A 278 -19.19 5.72 27.48
C ASN A 278 -19.59 4.26 27.75
N ALA A 279 -20.64 3.80 27.10
CA ALA A 279 -21.30 2.52 27.29
C ALA A 279 -21.81 2.04 25.93
N ASN A 280 -22.09 0.75 25.80
CA ASN A 280 -22.50 0.17 24.54
C ASN A 280 -23.87 0.69 24.12
N LEU A 281 -24.01 0.98 22.83
CA LEU A 281 -25.25 1.45 22.21
C LEU A 281 -25.72 0.42 21.19
N THR A 282 -26.94 -0.07 21.35
CA THR A 282 -27.61 -0.87 20.33
C THR A 282 -28.85 -0.15 19.82
N VAL A 283 -28.89 0.15 18.52
CA VAL A 283 -30.06 0.66 17.80
C VAL A 283 -30.77 -0.49 17.10
N THR A 284 -32.07 -0.63 17.34
CA THR A 284 -32.92 -1.67 16.73
C THR A 284 -34.03 -1.06 15.89
N ASP A 285 -34.54 -1.84 14.92
CA ASP A 285 -35.66 -1.48 14.06
C ASP A 285 -35.46 -0.13 13.34
N LEU A 286 -34.23 0.18 12.91
CA LEU A 286 -33.94 1.40 12.15
C LEU A 286 -34.67 1.37 10.81
N THR A 287 -35.30 2.49 10.43
CA THR A 287 -36.12 2.60 9.22
C THR A 287 -35.54 3.64 8.29
N THR A 288 -35.78 3.53 6.98
CA THR A 288 -35.39 4.57 6.01
C THR A 288 -36.57 5.48 5.63
N ILE A 289 -37.59 5.58 6.49
CA ILE A 289 -38.82 6.34 6.21
C ILE A 289 -38.54 7.84 6.15
N ARG A 290 -39.00 8.51 5.09
CA ARG A 290 -38.90 9.97 4.92
C ARG A 290 -39.78 10.74 5.92
N SER A 291 -39.50 12.04 6.08
CA SER A 291 -40.32 12.91 6.92
C SER A 291 -41.81 12.85 6.54
N ASN A 292 -42.66 12.67 7.54
CA ASN A 292 -44.11 12.49 7.41
C ASN A 292 -44.55 11.28 6.56
N GLY A 293 -43.61 10.42 6.15
CA GLY A 293 -43.80 9.29 5.27
C GLY A 293 -44.56 8.12 5.91
N GLY A 294 -45.15 7.29 5.05
CA GLY A 294 -45.65 5.97 5.43
C GLY A 294 -44.55 4.91 5.34
N HIS A 295 -44.91 3.65 5.59
CA HIS A 295 -44.01 2.51 5.36
C HIS A 295 -43.54 2.43 3.90
N ASP A 296 -44.44 2.69 2.94
CA ASP A 296 -44.11 2.68 1.50
C ASP A 296 -43.36 3.95 1.01
N ASP A 297 -43.03 4.90 1.90
CA ASP A 297 -42.34 6.17 1.57
C ASP A 297 -40.97 6.19 2.25
N ALA A 298 -40.18 5.16 1.90
CA ALA A 298 -38.84 4.92 2.37
C ALA A 298 -37.81 5.28 1.28
N ARG A 299 -36.62 5.65 1.70
CA ARG A 299 -35.46 5.96 0.84
C ARG A 299 -34.45 4.82 0.89
N ASN A 300 -33.42 4.85 0.06
CA ASN A 300 -32.44 3.76 0.02
C ASN A 300 -31.64 3.71 1.32
N THR A 301 -31.11 2.54 1.68
CA THR A 301 -30.20 2.41 2.83
C THR A 301 -28.95 3.27 2.66
N SER A 302 -28.49 3.44 1.41
CA SER A 302 -27.35 4.28 1.03
C SER A 302 -27.56 5.78 1.31
N ASP A 303 -28.78 6.22 1.62
CA ASP A 303 -29.08 7.62 1.96
C ASP A 303 -28.94 7.89 3.47
N ILE A 304 -28.59 6.88 4.28
CA ILE A 304 -28.44 6.94 5.74
C ILE A 304 -26.97 6.88 6.10
N THR A 305 -26.55 7.71 7.06
CA THR A 305 -25.21 7.66 7.64
C THR A 305 -25.26 7.13 9.06
N ILE A 306 -24.45 6.12 9.36
CA ILE A 306 -24.21 5.61 10.70
C ILE A 306 -22.87 6.14 11.18
N GLY A 307 -22.90 6.88 12.29
CA GLY A 307 -21.72 7.58 12.77
C GLY A 307 -21.22 7.10 14.13
N MET A 308 -19.90 7.07 14.32
CA MET A 308 -19.27 6.77 15.60
C MET A 308 -18.22 7.83 15.86
N ALA A 309 -18.35 8.56 16.96
CA ALA A 309 -17.48 9.69 17.23
C ALA A 309 -17.18 9.89 18.71
N TYR A 310 -15.92 10.23 19.01
CA TYR A 310 -15.44 10.57 20.36
C TYR A 310 -15.77 9.53 21.44
N THR A 311 -15.98 8.28 21.04
CA THR A 311 -16.35 7.21 21.95
C THR A 311 -15.22 6.90 22.91
N ARG A 312 -15.58 6.44 24.10
CA ARG A 312 -14.59 6.11 25.11
C ARG A 312 -13.81 4.86 24.71
N GLY A 313 -12.49 4.92 24.88
CA GLY A 313 -11.66 3.73 24.78
C GLY A 313 -11.63 2.90 26.07
N GLN A 314 -11.05 1.71 25.98
CA GLN A 314 -10.89 0.81 27.12
C GLN A 314 -10.01 1.46 28.23
N ASP A 315 -10.32 1.14 29.50
CA ASP A 315 -9.49 1.48 30.65
C ASP A 315 -9.52 0.39 31.74
N THR A 316 -8.81 0.63 32.85
CA THR A 316 -8.73 -0.34 33.97
C THR A 316 -10.05 -0.78 34.61
N ARG A 317 -11.19 -0.17 34.24
CA ARG A 317 -12.51 -0.40 34.84
C ARG A 317 -13.60 -0.68 33.80
N TRP A 318 -13.47 -0.15 32.59
CA TRP A 318 -14.49 -0.20 31.56
C TRP A 318 -13.88 -0.63 30.25
N ASP A 319 -14.62 -1.42 29.49
CA ASP A 319 -14.21 -1.85 28.16
C ASP A 319 -14.47 -0.68 27.18
N ALA A 320 -14.00 -0.79 25.93
CA ALA A 320 -14.30 0.20 24.91
C ALA A 320 -15.80 0.22 24.58
N SER A 321 -16.31 1.35 24.09
CA SER A 321 -17.75 1.49 23.79
C SER A 321 -18.08 0.87 22.44
N ASP A 322 -18.98 -0.12 22.44
CA ASP A 322 -19.47 -0.75 21.22
C ASP A 322 -20.67 0.00 20.60
N PHE A 323 -20.85 -0.12 19.28
CA PHE A 323 -22.00 0.41 18.57
C PHE A 323 -22.61 -0.58 17.58
N ASP A 324 -23.84 -0.98 17.85
CA ASP A 324 -24.62 -1.89 17.02
C ASP A 324 -25.80 -1.14 16.38
N VAL A 325 -26.00 -1.29 15.07
CA VAL A 325 -27.16 -0.74 14.36
C VAL A 325 -27.83 -1.78 13.48
N TYR A 326 -29.11 -2.03 13.74
CA TYR A 326 -29.90 -3.00 13.00
C TYR A 326 -31.10 -2.34 12.31
N PHE A 327 -31.11 -2.39 10.98
CA PHE A 327 -32.25 -1.99 10.16
C PHE A 327 -33.36 -3.03 10.26
N ASP A 328 -34.60 -2.57 10.36
CA ASP A 328 -35.75 -3.44 10.12
C ASP A 328 -35.67 -3.92 8.65
N ASN A 329 -35.79 -5.25 8.46
CA ASN A 329 -35.57 -5.90 7.17
C ASN A 329 -36.44 -5.34 6.03
N ASP A 330 -37.62 -4.78 6.33
CA ASP A 330 -38.47 -4.16 5.31
C ASP A 330 -37.87 -2.85 4.74
N PHE A 331 -36.80 -2.32 5.36
CA PHE A 331 -36.13 -1.08 4.99
C PHE A 331 -34.67 -1.27 4.55
N LEU A 332 -34.23 -2.51 4.32
CA LEU A 332 -33.02 -2.78 3.55
C LEU A 332 -33.34 -2.58 2.07
N LEU A 333 -33.12 -1.36 1.58
CA LEU A 333 -33.56 -0.91 0.26
C LEU A 333 -32.38 -0.52 -0.62
N THR A 334 -32.29 -1.14 -1.79
CA THR A 334 -31.27 -0.83 -2.79
C THR A 334 -31.83 0.06 -3.90
N GLY A 335 -30.93 0.83 -4.52
CA GLY A 335 -31.24 1.60 -5.71
C GLY A 335 -31.10 0.79 -6.99
N GLN A 336 -31.46 1.41 -8.11
CA GLN A 336 -31.12 0.93 -9.45
C GLN A 336 -30.44 2.07 -10.20
N THR A 337 -29.43 1.76 -11.01
CA THR A 337 -28.87 2.69 -11.99
C THR A 337 -29.24 2.27 -13.41
N SER A 338 -29.36 3.23 -14.30
CA SER A 338 -29.67 2.99 -15.72
C SER A 338 -28.44 3.33 -16.55
N ASN A 339 -28.00 2.41 -17.41
CA ASN A 339 -26.95 2.68 -18.40
C ASN A 339 -27.59 2.70 -19.79
N SER A 340 -27.29 3.72 -20.60
CA SER A 340 -27.69 3.78 -22.00
C SER A 340 -26.53 4.11 -22.91
N GLN A 341 -26.28 3.24 -23.89
CA GLN A 341 -25.24 3.38 -24.89
C GLN A 341 -25.81 3.34 -26.31
N ALA A 342 -25.37 4.26 -27.16
CA ALA A 342 -25.66 4.28 -28.59
C ALA A 342 -24.37 4.06 -29.38
N PHE A 343 -24.33 2.98 -30.15
CA PHE A 343 -23.19 2.56 -30.95
C PHE A 343 -23.36 2.99 -32.40
N TYR A 344 -22.28 3.52 -32.99
CA TYR A 344 -22.21 3.90 -34.39
C TYR A 344 -20.99 3.28 -35.06
N PHE A 345 -21.22 2.54 -36.14
CA PHE A 345 -20.17 1.92 -36.96
C PHE A 345 -20.10 2.63 -38.29
N LEU A 346 -18.92 3.12 -38.66
CA LEU A 346 -18.69 3.91 -39.86
C LEU A 346 -17.41 3.42 -40.57
N LEU A 347 -17.45 3.26 -41.89
CA LEU A 347 -16.29 2.83 -42.68
C LEU A 347 -16.37 3.38 -44.10
N ASP A 348 -15.25 3.85 -44.64
CA ASP A 348 -15.05 4.00 -46.08
C ASP A 348 -14.56 2.67 -46.68
N GLN A 349 -15.47 1.98 -47.38
CA GLN A 349 -15.20 0.67 -47.97
C GLN A 349 -14.19 0.73 -49.11
N ASP A 350 -14.12 1.85 -49.85
CA ASP A 350 -13.18 1.98 -50.96
C ASP A 350 -11.74 2.18 -50.43
N ALA A 351 -11.61 2.92 -49.32
CA ALA A 351 -10.33 3.11 -48.65
C ALA A 351 -9.80 1.82 -48.02
N ASP A 352 -10.67 1.06 -47.32
CA ASP A 352 -10.31 -0.23 -46.74
C ASP A 352 -9.86 -1.25 -47.81
N LEU A 353 -10.56 -1.29 -48.96
CA LEU A 353 -10.22 -2.17 -50.08
C LEU A 353 -8.80 -1.94 -50.62
N VAL A 354 -8.27 -0.71 -50.53
CA VAL A 354 -6.92 -0.36 -50.98
C VAL A 354 -5.90 -0.26 -49.83
N GLY A 355 -6.31 -0.54 -48.59
CA GLY A 355 -5.48 -0.43 -47.39
C GLY A 355 -5.14 1.01 -46.99
N GLY A 356 -6.05 1.96 -47.26
CA GLY A 356 -5.95 3.37 -46.86
C GLY A 356 -6.59 3.67 -45.49
N PRO A 357 -6.62 4.94 -45.06
CA PRO A 357 -7.30 5.35 -43.82
C PRO A 357 -8.79 4.99 -43.83
N LEU A 358 -9.30 4.44 -42.73
CA LEU A 358 -10.64 3.83 -42.72
C LEU A 358 -11.80 4.82 -42.89
N LEU A 359 -11.57 6.14 -42.75
CA LEU A 359 -12.57 7.19 -42.99
C LEU A 359 -12.11 8.24 -44.03
N ASP A 360 -11.22 7.87 -44.97
CA ASP A 360 -10.56 8.79 -45.94
C ASP A 360 -11.54 9.61 -46.80
N ASN A 361 -12.63 9.01 -47.31
CA ASN A 361 -13.62 9.74 -48.11
C ASN A 361 -15.07 9.41 -47.74
N ILE A 362 -15.53 9.97 -46.62
CA ILE A 362 -16.90 9.82 -46.13
C ILE A 362 -17.81 11.02 -46.45
N ASN A 363 -19.12 10.77 -46.56
CA ASN A 363 -20.14 11.81 -46.68
C ASN A 363 -20.84 12.13 -45.34
N VAL A 364 -20.23 11.72 -44.22
CA VAL A 364 -20.74 11.82 -42.86
C VAL A 364 -19.93 12.85 -42.09
N ASP A 365 -20.62 13.78 -41.41
CA ASP A 365 -20.01 14.85 -40.61
C ASP A 365 -20.48 14.87 -39.14
N GLY A 366 -21.16 13.80 -38.71
CA GLY A 366 -21.64 13.68 -37.34
C GLY A 366 -22.61 12.53 -37.12
N ILE A 367 -23.14 12.45 -35.91
CA ILE A 367 -24.12 11.45 -35.47
C ILE A 367 -25.46 12.10 -35.08
N ARG A 368 -26.53 11.31 -35.05
CA ARG A 368 -27.88 11.79 -34.74
C ARG A 368 -28.59 10.82 -33.81
N PHE A 369 -29.16 11.35 -32.74
CA PHE A 369 -29.86 10.58 -31.72
C PHE A 369 -31.05 11.33 -31.15
N THR A 370 -31.84 10.64 -30.32
CA THR A 370 -32.84 11.25 -29.43
C THR A 370 -32.54 10.85 -28.00
N VAL A 371 -32.85 11.73 -27.05
CA VAL A 371 -32.90 11.43 -25.61
C VAL A 371 -34.36 11.21 -25.22
N ASP A 372 -34.70 10.07 -24.61
CA ASP A 372 -36.05 9.72 -24.14
C ASP A 372 -37.16 9.81 -25.21
N GLY A 373 -36.81 9.56 -26.47
CA GLY A 373 -37.72 9.72 -27.61
C GLY A 373 -38.13 11.16 -27.91
N GLY A 374 -37.36 12.14 -27.41
CA GLY A 374 -37.48 13.57 -27.66
C GLY A 374 -37.16 14.00 -29.10
N PRO A 375 -36.92 15.31 -29.35
CA PRO A 375 -36.51 15.78 -30.67
C PRO A 375 -35.16 15.18 -31.08
N ILE A 376 -34.95 15.04 -32.39
CA ILE A 376 -33.65 14.60 -32.94
C ILE A 376 -32.60 15.68 -32.63
N ILE A 377 -31.51 15.22 -32.03
CA ILE A 377 -30.29 15.98 -31.79
C ILE A 377 -29.31 15.62 -32.91
N ASP A 378 -28.75 16.63 -33.54
CA ASP A 378 -27.72 16.50 -34.56
C ASP A 378 -26.39 16.94 -33.92
N LEU A 379 -25.51 15.98 -33.60
CA LEU A 379 -24.16 16.24 -33.12
C LEU A 379 -23.21 16.16 -34.32
N PHE A 380 -22.83 17.30 -34.88
CA PHE A 380 -22.08 17.34 -36.14
C PHE A 380 -21.07 18.49 -36.15
N ASP A 381 -19.94 18.25 -36.80
CA ASP A 381 -18.95 19.26 -37.15
C ASP A 381 -18.39 18.95 -38.55
N PRO A 382 -18.37 19.92 -39.49
CA PRO A 382 -17.78 19.72 -40.82
C PRO A 382 -16.33 19.22 -40.83
N ALA A 383 -15.56 19.39 -39.75
CA ALA A 383 -14.22 18.84 -39.58
C ALA A 383 -14.22 17.31 -39.42
N ALA A 384 -15.30 16.72 -38.88
CA ALA A 384 -15.41 15.27 -38.70
C ALA A 384 -15.37 14.52 -40.04
N GLN A 385 -15.87 15.15 -41.12
CA GLN A 385 -15.78 14.60 -42.48
C GLN A 385 -14.32 14.46 -42.99
N GLN A 386 -13.38 15.22 -42.44
CA GLN A 386 -11.98 15.30 -42.87
C GLN A 386 -11.01 14.59 -41.90
N ALA A 387 -11.53 13.75 -41.02
CA ALA A 387 -10.77 13.18 -39.90
C ALA A 387 -9.89 11.97 -40.26
N ASP A 388 -10.15 11.32 -41.39
CA ASP A 388 -9.50 10.12 -41.95
C ASP A 388 -9.51 8.86 -41.04
N THR A 389 -9.83 9.00 -39.74
CA THR A 389 -9.81 7.98 -38.68
C THR A 389 -10.97 8.18 -37.68
N HIS A 390 -11.42 7.11 -37.01
CA HIS A 390 -12.48 7.18 -35.99
C HIS A 390 -12.12 8.07 -34.79
N VAL A 391 -10.86 8.02 -34.34
CA VAL A 391 -10.35 8.90 -33.26
C VAL A 391 -10.44 10.36 -33.68
N GLY A 392 -10.02 10.70 -34.89
CA GLY A 392 -10.16 12.05 -35.42
C GLY A 392 -11.63 12.47 -35.57
N PHE A 393 -12.52 11.54 -35.91
CA PHE A 393 -13.95 11.80 -36.09
C PHE A 393 -14.61 12.19 -34.75
N ILE A 394 -14.29 11.48 -33.67
CA ILE A 394 -14.76 11.81 -32.31
C ILE A 394 -14.18 13.14 -31.84
N ALA A 395 -12.87 13.35 -32.01
CA ALA A 395 -12.21 14.59 -31.59
C ALA A 395 -12.84 15.84 -32.21
N ALA A 396 -13.32 15.75 -33.45
CA ALA A 396 -14.02 16.84 -34.12
C ALA A 396 -15.41 17.15 -33.53
N LEU A 397 -16.04 16.21 -32.82
CA LEU A 397 -17.40 16.36 -32.27
C LEU A 397 -17.42 16.79 -30.78
N GLN A 398 -16.29 16.75 -30.08
CA GLN A 398 -16.24 17.02 -28.63
C GLN A 398 -16.74 18.42 -28.25
N ASP A 399 -16.30 19.47 -28.96
CA ASP A 399 -16.72 20.86 -28.67
C ASP A 399 -18.25 21.05 -28.77
N GLU A 400 -18.91 20.36 -29.70
CA GLU A 400 -20.36 20.43 -29.88
C GLU A 400 -21.08 19.58 -28.82
N LEU A 401 -20.50 18.47 -28.38
CA LEU A 401 -21.02 17.69 -27.26
C LEU A 401 -21.01 18.50 -25.96
N ASP A 402 -19.89 19.18 -25.65
CA ASP A 402 -19.77 20.06 -24.50
C ASP A 402 -20.82 21.19 -24.52
N ALA A 403 -21.11 21.74 -25.71
CA ALA A 403 -22.16 22.74 -25.86
C ALA A 403 -23.56 22.19 -25.55
N LEU A 404 -23.84 20.93 -25.90
CA LEU A 404 -25.10 20.26 -25.56
C LEU A 404 -25.22 19.97 -24.06
N ILE A 405 -24.12 19.56 -23.42
CA ILE A 405 -24.04 19.35 -21.96
C ILE A 405 -24.28 20.67 -21.22
N ALA A 406 -23.56 21.73 -21.57
CA ALA A 406 -23.70 23.05 -20.94
C ALA A 406 -25.10 23.67 -21.13
N ALA A 407 -25.80 23.30 -22.21
CA ALA A 407 -27.17 23.71 -22.48
C ALA A 407 -28.23 22.84 -21.78
N GLY A 408 -27.84 21.73 -21.15
CA GLY A 408 -28.73 20.75 -20.52
C GLY A 408 -29.61 20.00 -21.53
N VAL A 409 -29.14 19.83 -22.77
CA VAL A 409 -29.86 19.10 -23.84
C VAL A 409 -29.62 17.60 -23.73
N VAL A 410 -28.44 17.21 -23.24
CA VAL A 410 -28.07 15.84 -22.86
C VAL A 410 -27.67 15.80 -21.38
N PRO A 411 -27.69 14.64 -20.72
CA PRO A 411 -27.19 14.46 -19.35
C PRO A 411 -25.76 14.99 -19.14
N ALA A 412 -25.44 15.41 -17.92
CA ALA A 412 -24.14 16.04 -17.62
C ALA A 412 -22.94 15.07 -17.72
N ASP A 413 -23.20 13.78 -17.56
CA ASP A 413 -22.30 12.64 -17.64
C ASP A 413 -22.15 12.06 -19.07
N THR A 414 -22.74 12.70 -20.08
CA THR A 414 -22.72 12.18 -21.45
C THR A 414 -21.28 12.13 -21.99
N THR A 415 -20.82 10.95 -22.40
CA THR A 415 -19.50 10.76 -23.01
C THR A 415 -19.60 10.27 -24.46
N LEU A 416 -18.59 10.61 -25.27
CA LEU A 416 -18.42 10.12 -26.64
C LEU A 416 -17.00 9.55 -26.80
N THR A 417 -16.90 8.24 -26.94
CA THR A 417 -15.63 7.50 -26.98
C THR A 417 -15.60 6.51 -28.14
N ILE A 418 -14.44 5.87 -28.34
CA ILE A 418 -14.30 4.73 -29.25
C ILE A 418 -14.11 3.48 -28.40
N ASP A 419 -14.82 2.41 -28.76
CA ASP A 419 -14.63 1.09 -28.17
C ASP A 419 -14.16 0.12 -29.25
N PRO A 420 -12.89 -0.30 -29.24
CA PRO A 420 -12.35 -1.24 -30.22
C PRO A 420 -12.75 -2.69 -29.94
N SER A 421 -13.27 -3.03 -28.76
CA SER A 421 -13.73 -4.39 -28.42
C SER A 421 -15.10 -4.70 -29.04
N ILE A 422 -15.94 -3.67 -29.22
CA ILE A 422 -17.23 -3.76 -29.90
C ILE A 422 -17.05 -3.44 -31.38
N THR A 423 -17.16 -4.45 -32.24
CA THR A 423 -16.92 -4.30 -33.68
C THR A 423 -18.10 -4.74 -34.55
N ASP A 424 -18.19 -4.14 -35.74
CA ASP A 424 -19.04 -4.63 -36.84
C ASP A 424 -18.16 -4.87 -38.07
N PHE A 425 -18.68 -5.56 -39.08
CA PHE A 425 -17.99 -5.76 -40.34
C PHE A 425 -18.95 -5.74 -41.53
N THR A 426 -18.37 -5.56 -42.71
CA THR A 426 -19.12 -5.60 -43.97
C THR A 426 -18.33 -6.36 -45.04
N PHE A 427 -18.90 -6.49 -46.23
CA PHE A 427 -18.20 -7.03 -47.40
C PHE A 427 -17.88 -5.91 -48.38
N LEU A 428 -16.65 -5.92 -48.87
CA LEU A 428 -16.14 -4.98 -49.86
C LEU A 428 -16.59 -5.41 -51.28
N ASP A 429 -16.41 -4.50 -52.25
CA ASP A 429 -16.88 -4.68 -53.63
C ASP A 429 -16.24 -5.87 -54.38
N ASP A 430 -15.06 -6.32 -53.95
CA ASP A 430 -14.39 -7.50 -54.49
C ASP A 430 -14.85 -8.81 -53.83
N GLY A 431 -15.73 -8.72 -52.82
CA GLY A 431 -16.28 -9.82 -52.04
C GLY A 431 -15.41 -10.24 -50.86
N SER A 432 -14.30 -9.55 -50.58
CA SER A 432 -13.54 -9.72 -49.34
C SER A 432 -14.29 -9.12 -48.14
N ARG A 433 -13.95 -9.58 -46.93
CA ARG A 433 -14.45 -9.00 -45.68
C ARG A 433 -13.66 -7.72 -45.38
N SER A 434 -14.33 -6.69 -44.89
CA SER A 434 -13.65 -5.47 -44.41
C SER A 434 -12.74 -5.74 -43.22
N SER A 435 -11.89 -4.77 -42.91
CA SER A 435 -11.31 -4.61 -41.57
C SER A 435 -12.42 -4.48 -40.53
N ASP A 436 -12.12 -4.81 -39.27
CA ASP A 436 -13.07 -4.65 -38.16
C ASP A 436 -13.36 -3.17 -37.93
N ILE A 437 -14.65 -2.83 -37.82
CA ILE A 437 -15.12 -1.46 -37.69
C ILE A 437 -15.39 -1.21 -36.21
N PRO A 438 -14.60 -0.37 -35.51
CA PRO A 438 -14.81 -0.10 -34.09
C PRO A 438 -16.09 0.73 -33.87
N ALA A 439 -16.70 0.57 -32.70
CA ALA A 439 -17.86 1.36 -32.30
C ALA A 439 -17.45 2.76 -31.86
N ILE A 440 -18.15 3.77 -32.37
CA ILE A 440 -18.22 5.09 -31.74
C ILE A 440 -19.38 5.03 -30.75
N VAL A 441 -19.09 5.25 -29.47
CA VAL A 441 -20.03 5.03 -28.36
C VAL A 441 -20.43 6.36 -27.74
N LEU A 442 -21.72 6.65 -27.75
CA LEU A 442 -22.32 7.74 -26.99
C LEU A 442 -23.02 7.15 -25.76
N SER A 443 -22.63 7.51 -24.55
CA SER A 443 -23.07 6.85 -23.32
C SER A 443 -23.49 7.80 -22.20
N THR A 444 -24.43 7.35 -21.35
CA THR A 444 -24.84 7.98 -20.09
C THR A 444 -25.21 6.91 -19.07
N SER A 445 -24.92 7.17 -17.80
CA SER A 445 -25.32 6.38 -16.63
C SER A 445 -26.53 6.96 -15.89
N THR A 446 -27.35 7.75 -16.59
CA THR A 446 -28.63 8.25 -16.08
C THR A 446 -29.81 7.46 -16.66
N ASP A 447 -31.02 7.68 -16.13
CA ASP A 447 -32.27 7.13 -16.68
C ASP A 447 -32.60 7.59 -18.11
N ALA A 448 -31.79 8.48 -18.69
CA ALA A 448 -31.96 8.99 -20.03
C ALA A 448 -31.60 7.94 -21.08
N VAL A 449 -32.53 7.63 -21.98
CA VAL A 449 -32.31 6.62 -23.03
C VAL A 449 -31.83 7.28 -24.32
N PHE A 450 -30.60 6.98 -24.72
CA PHE A 450 -30.08 7.33 -26.03
C PHE A 450 -30.58 6.36 -27.09
N THR A 451 -31.28 6.90 -28.08
CA THR A 451 -31.69 6.15 -29.28
C THR A 451 -31.04 6.74 -30.52
N PRO A 452 -30.10 6.04 -31.17
CA PRO A 452 -29.50 6.48 -32.41
C PRO A 452 -30.55 6.47 -33.52
N VAL A 453 -30.63 7.57 -34.27
CA VAL A 453 -31.57 7.73 -35.39
C VAL A 453 -30.88 7.90 -36.73
N GLY A 454 -29.56 8.07 -36.74
CA GLY A 454 -28.76 8.06 -37.97
C GLY A 454 -27.46 8.83 -37.86
N PHE A 455 -26.92 9.15 -39.03
CA PHE A 455 -25.73 9.99 -39.20
C PHE A 455 -26.11 11.34 -39.78
N SER A 456 -25.35 12.39 -39.44
CA SER A 456 -25.39 13.67 -40.14
C SER A 456 -24.63 13.54 -41.45
N GLN A 457 -25.06 14.26 -42.49
CA GLN A 457 -24.47 14.18 -43.83
C GLN A 457 -24.13 15.56 -44.36
N ALA A 458 -22.92 15.69 -44.94
CA ALA A 458 -22.48 16.91 -45.60
C ALA A 458 -23.16 17.07 -46.99
N GLU A 459 -23.71 18.25 -47.29
CA GLU A 459 -24.45 18.50 -48.55
C GLU A 459 -23.55 18.49 -49.82
N ASP A 460 -22.26 18.82 -49.69
CA ASP A 460 -21.29 18.93 -50.80
C ASP A 460 -20.18 17.86 -50.70
N ALA A 461 -20.53 16.57 -50.78
CA ALA A 461 -19.56 15.47 -50.75
C ALA A 461 -18.49 15.57 -51.87
N ILE A 462 -17.22 15.36 -51.52
CA ILE A 462 -16.06 15.63 -52.37
C ILE A 462 -15.63 14.36 -53.15
N GLY A 463 -16.34 13.99 -54.22
CA GLY A 463 -15.89 12.90 -55.13
C GLY A 463 -16.71 11.61 -55.06
N GLU A 464 -16.12 10.50 -55.53
CA GLU A 464 -16.71 9.14 -55.43
C GLU A 464 -16.37 8.57 -54.04
N TYR A 465 -17.37 8.01 -53.35
CA TYR A 465 -17.24 7.44 -52.01
C TYR A 465 -18.13 6.20 -51.87
N ASN A 466 -17.76 5.29 -50.96
CA ASN A 466 -18.53 4.10 -50.64
C ASN A 466 -18.57 3.88 -49.12
N VAL A 467 -19.56 4.46 -48.47
CA VAL A 467 -19.64 4.50 -47.00
C VAL A 467 -20.56 3.41 -46.46
N TYR A 468 -20.03 2.62 -45.53
CA TYR A 468 -20.80 1.77 -44.63
C TYR A 468 -21.14 2.53 -43.36
N GLY A 469 -22.41 2.50 -42.96
CA GLY A 469 -22.90 3.12 -41.73
C GLY A 469 -23.97 2.26 -41.08
N ARG A 470 -23.78 1.90 -39.80
CA ARG A 470 -24.72 1.16 -38.96
C ARG A 470 -24.76 1.76 -37.57
N PHE A 471 -25.87 1.54 -36.87
CA PHE A 471 -26.01 1.94 -35.48
C PHE A 471 -26.97 1.01 -34.75
N THR A 472 -26.75 0.88 -33.45
CA THR A 472 -27.60 0.14 -32.50
C THR A 472 -27.49 0.80 -31.13
N ASN A 473 -28.35 0.44 -30.21
CA ASN A 473 -28.25 0.90 -28.83
C ASN A 473 -28.58 -0.22 -27.85
N GLU A 474 -28.07 -0.06 -26.65
CA GLU A 474 -28.37 -0.87 -25.48
C GLU A 474 -28.76 0.07 -24.35
N ALA A 475 -29.75 -0.35 -23.57
CA ALA A 475 -30.19 0.37 -22.39
C ALA A 475 -30.65 -0.66 -21.36
N GLU A 476 -30.00 -0.67 -20.21
CA GLU A 476 -30.23 -1.65 -19.15
C GLU A 476 -30.31 -0.94 -17.79
N THR A 477 -31.07 -1.53 -16.87
CA THR A 477 -31.17 -1.10 -15.48
C THR A 477 -30.49 -2.16 -14.63
N VAL A 478 -29.53 -1.76 -13.81
CA VAL A 478 -28.75 -2.63 -12.93
C VAL A 478 -29.10 -2.30 -11.48
N ASP A 479 -29.40 -3.33 -10.69
CA ASP A 479 -29.58 -3.18 -9.25
C ASP A 479 -28.24 -2.79 -8.61
N LEU A 480 -28.24 -1.77 -7.76
CA LEU A 480 -27.07 -1.40 -6.98
C LEU A 480 -26.94 -2.34 -5.76
N PRO A 481 -25.73 -2.58 -5.25
CA PRO A 481 -25.53 -3.32 -4.01
C PRO A 481 -26.24 -2.64 -2.84
N LEU A 482 -26.62 -3.42 -1.84
CA LEU A 482 -27.16 -2.89 -0.60
C LEU A 482 -26.03 -2.24 0.18
N SER A 483 -26.08 -0.90 0.27
CA SER A 483 -25.01 -0.10 0.86
C SER A 483 -25.49 0.83 1.97
N VAL A 484 -24.56 1.25 2.83
CA VAL A 484 -24.76 2.28 3.86
C VAL A 484 -23.49 3.14 4.01
N ASN A 485 -23.65 4.39 4.45
CA ASN A 485 -22.51 5.25 4.76
C ASN A 485 -22.13 5.11 6.24
N ILE A 486 -20.83 4.99 6.51
CA ILE A 486 -20.24 4.94 7.84
C ILE A 486 -19.40 6.21 8.02
N ALA A 487 -19.53 6.88 9.16
CA ALA A 487 -18.75 8.06 9.48
C ALA A 487 -17.99 7.87 10.80
N LEU A 488 -16.66 7.99 10.75
CA LEU A 488 -15.79 7.78 11.91
C LEU A 488 -15.06 9.09 12.25
N GLU A 489 -15.18 9.55 13.50
CA GLU A 489 -14.43 10.72 13.97
C GLU A 489 -13.84 10.45 15.36
N LYS A 490 -12.53 10.23 15.41
CA LYS A 490 -11.80 10.01 16.67
C LYS A 490 -12.47 8.92 17.53
N VAL A 491 -12.72 7.77 16.92
CA VAL A 491 -13.31 6.62 17.62
C VAL A 491 -12.29 6.06 18.61
N GLY A 492 -12.70 5.91 19.86
CA GLY A 492 -11.81 5.52 20.95
C GLY A 492 -10.96 6.69 21.51
N SER A 493 -10.27 6.42 22.62
CA SER A 493 -9.47 7.42 23.34
C SER A 493 -7.98 7.42 22.93
N GLY A 494 -7.70 7.25 21.64
CA GLY A 494 -6.34 7.22 21.08
C GLY A 494 -5.66 5.84 21.16
N GLY A 495 -6.37 4.76 20.80
CA GLY A 495 -5.76 3.44 20.58
C GLY A 495 -6.58 2.19 20.95
N GLU A 496 -7.79 2.31 21.50
CA GLU A 496 -8.61 1.14 21.91
C GLU A 496 -10.11 1.47 21.78
N GLY A 497 -10.67 1.52 20.57
CA GLY A 497 -12.11 1.66 20.33
C GLY A 497 -12.86 0.32 20.35
N GLY A 498 -14.20 0.36 20.52
CA GLY A 498 -15.05 -0.84 20.47
C GLY A 498 -15.36 -1.27 19.03
N HIS A 499 -16.29 -2.19 18.85
CA HIS A 499 -16.73 -2.59 17.51
C HIS A 499 -17.86 -1.72 16.95
N LEU A 500 -18.02 -1.77 15.62
CA LEU A 500 -19.15 -1.24 14.89
C LEU A 500 -19.76 -2.34 14.02
N ILE A 501 -21.01 -2.73 14.33
CA ILE A 501 -21.78 -3.69 13.50
C ILE A 501 -22.99 -2.97 12.92
N VAL A 502 -23.13 -2.99 11.59
CA VAL A 502 -24.28 -2.38 10.90
C VAL A 502 -24.91 -3.41 9.96
N GLY A 503 -26.16 -3.77 10.20
CA GLY A 503 -26.80 -4.82 9.39
C GLY A 503 -28.30 -4.96 9.60
N ALA A 504 -28.81 -6.18 9.41
CA ALA A 504 -30.22 -6.53 9.46
C ALA A 504 -30.66 -6.92 10.87
N MET A 505 -31.96 -6.75 11.17
CA MET A 505 -32.58 -7.35 12.36
C MET A 505 -32.62 -8.89 12.29
N ASP A 506 -32.55 -9.48 11.10
CA ASP A 506 -32.32 -10.92 10.89
C ASP A 506 -30.84 -11.24 10.78
N LYS A 507 -30.16 -11.21 11.93
CA LYS A 507 -28.70 -11.19 12.05
C LYS A 507 -27.94 -12.40 11.49
N TYR A 508 -28.64 -13.47 11.12
CA TYR A 508 -28.02 -14.74 10.72
C TYR A 508 -28.15 -15.04 9.21
N GLU A 509 -29.05 -14.35 8.52
CA GLU A 509 -29.39 -14.67 7.11
C GLU A 509 -29.37 -13.44 6.19
N GLN A 510 -29.20 -12.22 6.73
CA GLN A 510 -29.22 -10.97 5.97
C GLN A 510 -28.24 -9.95 6.57
N GLY A 511 -27.76 -9.05 5.71
CA GLY A 511 -26.82 -7.99 6.03
C GLY A 511 -26.84 -6.88 4.98
N ILE A 512 -25.77 -6.10 4.96
CA ILE A 512 -25.48 -5.02 4.03
C ILE A 512 -24.20 -5.41 3.27
N ASP A 513 -24.28 -5.37 1.95
CA ASP A 513 -23.22 -5.82 1.04
C ASP A 513 -22.02 -4.85 1.01
N GLN A 514 -22.26 -3.54 1.19
CA GLN A 514 -21.23 -2.51 0.99
C GLN A 514 -21.25 -1.40 2.05
N PHE A 515 -20.07 -1.06 2.59
CA PHE A 515 -19.86 0.10 3.45
C PHE A 515 -19.08 1.21 2.73
N ASN A 516 -19.57 2.44 2.82
CA ASN A 516 -18.83 3.65 2.41
C ASN A 516 -18.36 4.39 3.66
N VAL A 517 -17.12 4.20 4.06
CA VAL A 517 -16.51 4.73 5.27
C VAL A 517 -15.84 6.08 4.98
N THR A 518 -16.24 7.12 5.72
CA THR A 518 -15.55 8.41 5.74
C THR A 518 -14.90 8.62 7.10
N VAL A 519 -13.58 8.84 7.10
CA VAL A 519 -12.79 9.09 8.32
C VAL A 519 -12.49 10.57 8.44
N TYR A 520 -13.10 11.20 9.44
CA TYR A 520 -12.94 12.62 9.72
C TYR A 520 -11.77 12.87 10.66
N GLY A 521 -10.87 13.77 10.27
CA GLY A 521 -9.90 14.34 11.21
C GLY A 521 -8.51 14.64 10.64
N ASP A 522 -7.57 14.82 11.57
CA ASP A 522 -6.13 14.99 11.34
C ASP A 522 -5.38 13.95 12.17
N ASP A 523 -4.06 13.89 12.01
CA ASP A 523 -3.13 12.96 12.69
C ASP A 523 -3.31 12.89 14.22
N SER A 524 -3.85 13.95 14.84
CA SER A 524 -4.11 14.03 16.28
C SER A 524 -5.39 13.31 16.73
N ARG A 525 -6.19 12.80 15.78
CA ARG A 525 -7.51 12.22 16.01
C ARG A 525 -7.72 10.91 15.24
N PRO A 526 -6.87 9.90 15.48
CA PRO A 526 -7.04 8.60 14.87
C PRO A 526 -8.36 7.95 15.31
N SER A 527 -8.94 7.15 14.43
CA SER A 527 -10.12 6.32 14.72
C SER A 527 -9.70 4.86 14.86
N TRP A 528 -10.24 4.20 15.88
CA TRP A 528 -9.94 2.80 16.17
C TRP A 528 -11.24 2.02 16.29
N LEU A 529 -11.34 0.91 15.56
CA LEU A 529 -12.41 -0.07 15.69
C LEU A 529 -11.77 -1.42 16.02
N GLU A 530 -12.30 -2.09 17.05
CA GLU A 530 -11.95 -3.49 17.29
C GLU A 530 -12.37 -4.34 16.09
N PHE A 531 -13.56 -4.07 15.54
CA PHE A 531 -14.12 -4.82 14.43
C PHE A 531 -15.11 -3.94 13.66
N LEU A 532 -15.20 -4.11 12.33
CA LEU A 532 -16.19 -3.46 11.46
C LEU A 532 -16.89 -4.53 10.61
N ASP A 533 -18.21 -4.67 10.75
CA ASP A 533 -18.93 -5.84 10.23
C ASP A 533 -20.35 -5.56 9.77
N SER A 534 -20.83 -6.41 8.86
CA SER A 534 -22.27 -6.59 8.62
C SER A 534 -22.76 -7.92 9.19
N THR A 535 -24.01 -7.93 9.66
CA THR A 535 -24.67 -9.18 10.05
C THR A 535 -24.77 -10.17 8.89
N GLY A 536 -24.90 -11.46 9.22
CA GLY A 536 -25.15 -12.52 8.24
C GLY A 536 -23.92 -12.98 7.47
N GLY A 537 -22.76 -12.32 7.61
CA GLY A 537 -21.60 -12.62 6.76
C GLY A 537 -21.76 -12.09 5.33
N GLU A 538 -22.53 -11.01 5.16
CA GLU A 538 -22.91 -10.52 3.83
C GLU A 538 -22.08 -9.31 3.37
N LEU A 539 -21.18 -8.76 4.21
CA LEU A 539 -20.33 -7.64 3.78
C LEU A 539 -19.33 -8.15 2.74
N ASP A 540 -19.31 -7.49 1.59
CA ASP A 540 -18.52 -7.88 0.42
C ASP A 540 -17.53 -6.77 0.03
N THR A 541 -17.92 -5.50 0.25
CA THR A 541 -17.09 -4.36 -0.16
C THR A 541 -17.01 -3.26 0.91
N ILE A 542 -15.82 -2.71 1.14
CA ILE A 542 -15.62 -1.50 1.94
C ILE A 542 -14.88 -0.46 1.09
N PHE A 543 -15.43 0.76 1.01
CA PHE A 543 -14.73 1.95 0.51
C PHE A 543 -14.31 2.82 1.68
N ILE A 544 -13.08 3.31 1.71
CA ILE A 544 -12.53 4.16 2.79
C ILE A 544 -11.97 5.44 2.19
N ASP A 545 -12.51 6.58 2.64
CA ASP A 545 -12.06 7.92 2.24
C ASP A 545 -11.66 8.74 3.47
N SER A 546 -10.64 9.59 3.33
CA SER A 546 -10.35 10.61 4.35
C SER A 546 -11.13 11.91 4.11
N ASP A 547 -11.56 12.54 5.20
CA ASP A 547 -12.10 13.90 5.21
C ASP A 547 -11.35 14.75 6.25
N ASN A 548 -10.58 15.74 5.77
CA ASN A 548 -9.86 16.70 6.63
C ASN A 548 -10.51 18.09 6.65
N GLU A 549 -11.79 18.24 6.26
CA GLU A 549 -12.46 19.53 6.25
C GLU A 549 -12.39 20.18 7.65
N GLY A 550 -11.79 21.38 7.70
CA GLY A 550 -11.62 22.12 8.95
C GLY A 550 -10.29 21.90 9.67
N PHE A 551 -9.39 21.07 9.11
CA PHE A 551 -8.05 20.79 9.65
C PHE A 551 -6.93 21.33 8.76
N PRO A 552 -5.66 21.31 9.22
CA PRO A 552 -4.53 21.69 8.37
C PRO A 552 -4.48 20.86 7.08
N GLU A 553 -3.99 21.46 5.99
CA GLU A 553 -3.69 20.75 4.75
C GLU A 553 -2.58 19.72 5.02
N ASP A 554 -2.65 18.56 4.34
CA ASP A 554 -1.68 17.46 4.43
C ASP A 554 -1.54 16.80 5.81
N THR A 555 -2.61 16.82 6.62
CA THR A 555 -2.73 16.01 7.84
C THR A 555 -4.02 15.23 7.81
N TRP A 556 -3.94 13.93 8.08
CA TRP A 556 -5.05 12.99 7.93
C TRP A 556 -5.15 12.10 9.17
N ALA A 557 -6.37 11.74 9.56
CA ALA A 557 -6.58 10.83 10.67
C ALA A 557 -6.30 9.39 10.24
N SER A 558 -5.47 8.68 11.01
CA SER A 558 -5.23 7.24 10.83
C SER A 558 -6.47 6.42 11.21
N LEU A 559 -6.61 5.23 10.64
CA LEU A 559 -7.70 4.28 10.87
C LEU A 559 -7.14 2.90 11.24
N PHE A 560 -7.63 2.34 12.34
CA PHE A 560 -7.39 0.95 12.70
C PHE A 560 -8.69 0.16 12.68
N ILE A 561 -8.71 -0.97 11.98
CA ILE A 561 -9.79 -1.98 12.00
C ILE A 561 -9.15 -3.32 12.37
N GLY A 562 -9.47 -3.83 13.56
CA GLY A 562 -8.86 -5.07 14.07
C GLY A 562 -9.25 -6.34 13.31
N GLY A 563 -10.41 -6.35 12.65
CA GLY A 563 -10.90 -7.43 11.78
C GLY A 563 -12.22 -7.03 11.09
N SER A 564 -12.68 -7.84 10.11
CA SER A 564 -13.95 -7.66 9.39
C SER A 564 -14.59 -9.01 9.04
N ASN A 565 -15.60 -9.02 8.16
CA ASN A 565 -16.15 -10.26 7.59
C ASN A 565 -15.07 -11.02 6.80
N ASP A 566 -15.19 -12.34 6.78
CA ASP A 566 -14.38 -13.22 5.94
C ASP A 566 -14.93 -13.23 4.50
N ASN A 567 -14.13 -13.65 3.52
CA ASN A 567 -14.52 -13.87 2.12
C ASN A 567 -15.07 -12.62 1.41
N MET A 568 -14.45 -11.45 1.65
CA MET A 568 -14.83 -10.19 1.02
C MET A 568 -14.19 -10.03 -0.37
N ASP A 569 -14.91 -9.44 -1.32
CA ASP A 569 -14.34 -9.13 -2.65
C ASP A 569 -13.36 -7.95 -2.62
N LEU A 570 -13.65 -6.87 -1.88
CA LEU A 570 -12.88 -5.62 -2.00
C LEU A 570 -12.83 -4.76 -0.73
N ILE A 571 -11.62 -4.32 -0.36
CA ILE A 571 -11.40 -3.12 0.46
C ILE A 571 -10.65 -2.09 -0.40
N ASP A 572 -11.32 -0.98 -0.74
CA ASP A 572 -10.74 0.13 -1.48
C ASP A 572 -10.54 1.34 -0.57
N ALA A 573 -9.28 1.57 -0.21
CA ALA A 573 -8.80 2.70 0.57
C ALA A 573 -7.91 3.64 -0.28
N SER A 574 -8.05 3.64 -1.61
CA SER A 574 -7.26 4.51 -2.49
C SER A 574 -7.53 6.01 -2.29
N GLY A 575 -8.68 6.37 -1.69
CA GLY A 575 -9.03 7.73 -1.26
C GLY A 575 -8.66 8.06 0.19
N PHE A 576 -7.99 7.16 0.90
CA PHE A 576 -7.61 7.31 2.30
C PHE A 576 -6.12 7.67 2.45
N PHE A 577 -5.82 8.81 3.07
CA PHE A 577 -4.48 9.40 3.11
C PHE A 577 -3.82 9.36 4.49
N GLY A 578 -4.48 8.80 5.50
CA GLY A 578 -3.88 8.54 6.82
C GLY A 578 -3.34 7.11 6.91
N ASP A 579 -2.62 6.79 7.98
CA ASP A 579 -2.12 5.44 8.18
C ASP A 579 -3.30 4.46 8.39
N LEU A 580 -3.23 3.30 7.77
CA LEU A 580 -4.28 2.28 7.77
C LEU A 580 -3.77 1.00 8.42
N THR A 581 -4.48 0.47 9.41
CA THR A 581 -4.21 -0.87 9.95
C THR A 581 -5.42 -1.76 9.81
N LEU A 582 -5.25 -2.94 9.22
CA LEU A 582 -6.27 -3.93 8.94
C LEU A 582 -5.85 -5.31 9.47
N GLY A 583 -6.73 -5.97 10.22
CA GLY A 583 -6.55 -7.39 10.57
C GLY A 583 -5.62 -7.70 11.75
N ALA A 584 -5.11 -6.68 12.46
CA ALA A 584 -4.07 -6.89 13.49
C ALA A 584 -4.54 -7.65 14.75
N TYR A 585 -5.84 -7.84 14.93
CA TYR A 585 -6.40 -8.65 16.02
C TYR A 585 -7.01 -9.97 15.51
N TRP A 586 -7.69 -9.92 14.37
CA TRP A 586 -8.22 -11.07 13.64
C TRP A 586 -7.89 -10.83 12.17
N TRP A 587 -7.09 -11.71 11.61
CA TRP A 587 -6.65 -11.59 10.23
C TRP A 587 -7.85 -11.61 9.30
N ILE A 588 -7.80 -10.81 8.24
CA ILE A 588 -8.90 -10.79 7.28
C ILE A 588 -8.75 -12.02 6.40
N GLU A 589 -9.72 -12.92 6.50
CA GLU A 589 -9.72 -14.19 5.79
C GLU A 589 -10.28 -14.02 4.36
N ASP A 590 -9.53 -14.49 3.37
CA ASP A 590 -9.91 -14.55 1.95
C ASP A 590 -10.42 -13.22 1.35
N LEU A 591 -9.78 -12.10 1.71
CA LEU A 591 -10.02 -10.81 1.03
C LEU A 591 -9.48 -10.87 -0.41
N ALA A 592 -10.34 -10.83 -1.43
CA ALA A 592 -9.88 -10.96 -2.81
C ALA A 592 -9.06 -9.73 -3.29
N THR A 593 -9.40 -8.51 -2.87
CA THR A 593 -8.62 -7.32 -3.26
C THR A 593 -8.52 -6.29 -2.13
N LEU A 594 -7.29 -5.89 -1.82
CA LEU A 594 -6.97 -4.67 -1.07
C LEU A 594 -6.38 -3.64 -2.03
N ASN A 595 -7.01 -2.47 -2.15
CA ASN A 595 -6.50 -1.33 -2.90
C ASN A 595 -6.31 -0.13 -1.95
N ALA A 596 -5.13 0.01 -1.36
CA ALA A 596 -4.80 1.03 -0.36
C ALA A 596 -3.74 2.02 -0.87
N THR A 597 -3.82 2.44 -2.14
CA THR A 597 -2.84 3.33 -2.80
C THR A 597 -2.90 4.82 -2.37
N GLY A 598 -3.57 5.13 -1.26
CA GLY A 598 -3.82 6.53 -0.87
C GLY A 598 -2.58 7.24 -0.32
N GLY A 599 -1.55 6.50 0.10
CA GLY A 599 -0.19 7.00 0.36
C GLY A 599 0.16 7.29 1.82
N GLY A 600 -0.68 6.88 2.78
CA GLY A 600 -0.25 6.71 4.18
C GLY A 600 0.17 5.27 4.43
N ASP A 601 0.95 5.03 5.49
CA ASP A 601 1.48 3.70 5.82
C ASP A 601 0.35 2.69 6.06
N VAL A 602 0.45 1.51 5.45
CA VAL A 602 -0.52 0.42 5.52
C VAL A 602 0.06 -0.74 6.30
N THR A 603 -0.66 -1.22 7.31
CA THR A 603 -0.37 -2.48 8.00
C THR A 603 -1.50 -3.44 7.74
N PHE A 604 -1.25 -4.54 7.03
CA PHE A 604 -2.25 -5.53 6.67
C PHE A 604 -1.87 -6.94 7.13
N TYR A 605 -2.81 -7.62 7.78
CA TYR A 605 -2.72 -9.03 8.14
C TYR A 605 -3.84 -9.81 7.44
N GLY A 606 -3.46 -10.73 6.55
CA GLY A 606 -4.38 -11.51 5.73
C GLY A 606 -4.16 -13.01 5.86
N TYR A 607 -5.25 -13.78 5.89
CA TYR A 607 -5.22 -15.25 5.92
C TYR A 607 -5.88 -15.79 4.66
N LEU A 608 -5.21 -16.65 3.90
CA LEU A 608 -5.77 -17.30 2.71
C LEU A 608 -6.15 -18.74 3.07
N GLU A 609 -7.45 -19.07 3.04
CA GLU A 609 -7.94 -20.43 3.30
C GLU A 609 -8.40 -21.12 2.01
N ASP A 610 -9.19 -20.43 1.19
CA ASP A 610 -9.81 -20.96 -0.02
C ASP A 610 -9.07 -20.59 -1.33
N GLY A 611 -9.44 -21.24 -2.43
CA GLY A 611 -8.87 -20.95 -3.74
C GLY A 611 -9.43 -19.67 -4.37
N GLY A 612 -8.58 -18.65 -4.59
CA GLY A 612 -9.00 -17.35 -5.12
C GLY A 612 -7.90 -16.57 -5.85
N ALA A 613 -8.29 -15.49 -6.52
CA ALA A 613 -7.37 -14.52 -7.11
C ALA A 613 -7.27 -13.32 -6.16
N TYR A 614 -6.13 -13.20 -5.50
CA TYR A 614 -5.83 -12.23 -4.46
C TYR A 614 -4.91 -11.13 -5.00
N LEU A 615 -5.27 -9.87 -4.74
CA LEU A 615 -4.49 -8.69 -5.11
C LEU A 615 -4.39 -7.75 -3.92
N TYR A 616 -3.17 -7.55 -3.40
CA TYR A 616 -2.90 -6.64 -2.30
C TYR A 616 -1.98 -5.53 -2.77
N GLN A 617 -2.56 -4.36 -2.98
CA GLN A 617 -1.87 -3.20 -3.52
C GLN A 617 -1.92 -2.03 -2.54
N THR A 618 -0.76 -1.47 -2.20
CA THR A 618 -0.62 -0.28 -1.38
C THR A 618 0.05 0.85 -2.18
N GLY A 619 0.35 1.98 -1.53
CA GLY A 619 0.89 3.18 -2.19
C GLY A 619 2.26 3.52 -1.62
N SER A 620 2.74 4.76 -1.83
CA SER A 620 4.14 5.09 -1.49
C SER A 620 4.47 5.26 0.02
N GLY A 621 3.75 4.60 0.93
CA GLY A 621 3.96 4.65 2.38
C GLY A 621 4.97 3.60 2.82
N ASP A 622 5.43 3.63 4.07
CA ASP A 622 6.27 2.54 4.60
C ASP A 622 5.33 1.41 5.06
N ASP A 623 5.08 0.42 4.21
CA ASP A 623 4.02 -0.56 4.39
C ASP A 623 4.48 -1.86 5.07
N PHE A 624 3.56 -2.51 5.78
CA PHE A 624 3.75 -3.81 6.40
C PHE A 624 2.64 -4.77 5.94
N ILE A 625 3.01 -5.84 5.25
CA ILE A 625 2.06 -6.84 4.75
C ILE A 625 2.48 -8.20 5.27
N TRP A 626 1.59 -8.87 6.02
CA TRP A 626 1.79 -10.24 6.49
C TRP A 626 0.66 -11.12 6.00
N ILE A 627 1.00 -12.09 5.14
CA ILE A 627 0.08 -13.08 4.61
C ILE A 627 0.45 -14.48 5.10
N GLU A 628 -0.51 -15.21 5.64
CA GLU A 628 -0.45 -16.65 5.87
C GLU A 628 -1.36 -17.32 4.85
N SER A 629 -0.88 -18.39 4.22
CA SER A 629 -1.65 -19.19 3.26
C SER A 629 -1.74 -20.64 3.71
N ASN A 630 -2.95 -21.17 3.81
CA ASN A 630 -3.20 -22.60 4.04
C ASN A 630 -2.93 -23.44 2.78
N ASP A 631 -2.86 -24.77 2.95
CA ASP A 631 -2.61 -25.82 1.95
C ASP A 631 -3.45 -25.71 0.67
N ASP A 632 -4.71 -25.28 0.79
CA ASP A 632 -5.69 -25.34 -0.30
C ASP A 632 -5.81 -24.02 -1.10
N ALA A 633 -5.24 -22.91 -0.63
CA ALA A 633 -5.53 -21.59 -1.19
C ALA A 633 -4.85 -21.35 -2.54
N LEU A 634 -3.56 -21.69 -2.65
CA LEU A 634 -2.75 -21.40 -3.84
C LEU A 634 -2.51 -22.60 -4.77
N GLN A 635 -3.10 -23.77 -4.50
CA GLN A 635 -2.89 -24.97 -5.32
C GLN A 635 -3.71 -25.01 -6.63
N TRP A 636 -4.66 -24.09 -6.85
CA TRP A 636 -5.56 -24.15 -8.01
C TRP A 636 -5.03 -23.34 -9.19
N ALA A 637 -5.22 -23.83 -10.40
CA ALA A 637 -4.85 -23.10 -11.63
C ALA A 637 -5.61 -21.77 -11.86
N THR A 638 -6.62 -21.49 -11.02
CA THR A 638 -7.34 -20.22 -10.98
C THR A 638 -6.95 -19.34 -9.81
N SER A 639 -6.10 -19.85 -8.90
CA SER A 639 -5.60 -19.12 -7.76
C SER A 639 -4.39 -18.29 -8.15
N SER A 640 -4.25 -17.11 -7.56
CA SER A 640 -3.06 -16.27 -7.66
C SER A 640 -2.98 -15.31 -6.48
N LEU A 641 -1.79 -14.92 -6.09
CA LEU A 641 -1.51 -13.85 -5.15
C LEU A 641 -0.54 -12.87 -5.80
N LEU A 642 -0.92 -11.59 -5.84
CA LEU A 642 -0.03 -10.49 -6.20
C LEU A 642 -0.01 -9.48 -5.05
N ILE A 643 1.18 -9.23 -4.50
CA ILE A 643 1.45 -8.17 -3.52
C ILE A 643 2.25 -7.07 -4.21
N THR A 644 1.79 -5.82 -4.14
CA THR A 644 2.52 -4.67 -4.69
C THR A 644 2.52 -3.47 -3.74
N THR A 645 3.68 -2.94 -3.36
CA THR A 645 3.77 -1.80 -2.42
C THR A 645 4.23 -0.47 -3.04
N ASP A 646 4.60 -0.45 -4.32
CA ASP A 646 4.99 0.74 -5.10
C ASP A 646 6.30 1.42 -4.61
N GLY A 647 6.35 2.01 -3.43
CA GLY A 647 7.62 2.47 -2.87
C GLY A 647 7.48 3.01 -1.46
N GLY A 648 8.58 3.41 -0.83
CA GLY A 648 8.62 3.49 0.64
C GLY A 648 9.45 2.32 1.16
N ASP A 649 9.87 2.36 2.43
CA ASP A 649 10.69 1.27 2.98
C ASP A 649 9.75 0.17 3.49
N ASP A 650 9.43 -0.81 2.63
CA ASP A 650 8.35 -1.79 2.87
C ASP A 650 8.83 -3.07 3.55
N TYR A 651 7.92 -3.75 4.26
CA TYR A 651 8.17 -5.06 4.87
C TYR A 651 7.05 -6.05 4.55
N VAL A 652 7.38 -7.04 3.72
CA VAL A 652 6.47 -8.11 3.31
C VAL A 652 6.89 -9.43 3.91
N ILE A 653 5.94 -10.09 4.59
CA ILE A 653 6.08 -11.45 5.11
C ILE A 653 5.06 -12.34 4.42
N PHE A 654 5.53 -13.44 3.82
CA PHE A 654 4.68 -14.51 3.32
C PHE A 654 5.00 -15.82 4.05
N GLU A 655 3.99 -16.43 4.66
CA GLU A 655 4.08 -17.76 5.26
C GLU A 655 3.21 -18.75 4.48
N GLY A 656 3.85 -19.73 3.84
CA GLY A 656 3.15 -20.92 3.35
C GLY A 656 2.80 -21.87 4.49
N ASP A 657 1.92 -22.83 4.27
CA ASP A 657 1.70 -23.96 5.20
C ASP A 657 2.56 -25.17 4.78
N ASP A 658 2.56 -26.25 5.57
CA ASP A 658 3.28 -27.50 5.30
C ASP A 658 2.64 -28.28 4.13
N TRP A 659 2.80 -27.76 2.91
CA TRP A 659 2.26 -28.34 1.69
C TRP A 659 2.85 -29.73 1.41
N GLU A 660 2.11 -30.78 1.75
CA GLU A 660 2.54 -32.17 1.52
C GLU A 660 1.96 -32.77 0.23
N GLY A 661 2.80 -33.10 -0.77
CA GLY A 661 2.38 -33.97 -1.88
C GLY A 661 1.92 -33.23 -3.13
N ASN A 662 0.61 -33.22 -3.43
CA ASN A 662 0.13 -32.62 -4.70
C ASN A 662 -0.01 -31.10 -4.62
N GLU A 663 -0.17 -30.57 -3.43
CA GLU A 663 -0.31 -29.17 -3.08
C GLU A 663 0.98 -28.42 -3.47
N LEU A 664 2.13 -28.84 -2.92
CA LEU A 664 3.45 -28.28 -3.24
C LEU A 664 3.80 -28.44 -4.73
N ALA A 665 3.54 -29.62 -5.30
CA ALA A 665 3.76 -29.83 -6.72
C ALA A 665 2.93 -28.87 -7.59
N ASN A 666 1.69 -28.58 -7.22
CA ASN A 666 0.86 -27.63 -7.95
C ASN A 666 1.40 -26.21 -7.79
N HIS A 667 1.81 -25.79 -6.59
CA HIS A 667 2.34 -24.43 -6.37
C HIS A 667 3.60 -24.17 -7.20
N ILE A 668 4.56 -25.10 -7.19
CA ILE A 668 5.79 -25.02 -8.01
C ILE A 668 5.49 -24.89 -9.51
N ILE A 669 4.47 -25.61 -10.01
CA ILE A 669 4.08 -25.57 -11.42
C ILE A 669 3.37 -24.26 -11.78
N LEU A 670 2.52 -23.77 -10.87
CA LEU A 670 1.65 -22.64 -11.14
C LEU A 670 2.39 -21.31 -11.04
N GLN A 671 3.38 -21.20 -10.14
CA GLN A 671 4.14 -19.96 -9.88
C GLN A 671 3.20 -18.76 -9.76
N ASN A 672 2.21 -18.90 -8.90
CA ASN A 672 1.08 -18.00 -8.83
C ASN A 672 1.17 -17.04 -7.64
N THR A 673 2.36 -16.86 -7.06
CA THR A 673 2.65 -15.88 -6.02
C THR A 673 3.72 -14.90 -6.49
N ASP A 674 3.32 -13.66 -6.72
CA ASP A 674 4.18 -12.54 -7.12
C ASP A 674 4.24 -11.49 -5.98
N ILE A 675 5.44 -11.01 -5.65
CA ILE A 675 5.71 -9.95 -4.67
C ILE A 675 6.56 -8.87 -5.34
N GLU A 676 6.04 -7.65 -5.42
CA GLU A 676 6.71 -6.50 -6.05
C GLU A 676 6.75 -5.31 -5.07
N THR A 677 7.91 -4.97 -4.49
CA THR A 677 7.95 -3.91 -3.44
C THR A 677 8.20 -2.52 -4.01
N GLY A 678 9.11 -2.37 -4.98
CA GLY A 678 9.20 -1.18 -5.84
C GLY A 678 10.37 -0.25 -5.51
N ASP A 679 10.15 1.04 -5.23
CA ASP A 679 11.25 1.97 -4.91
C ASP A 679 11.36 2.16 -3.37
N GLY A 680 12.42 1.72 -2.72
CA GLY A 680 12.62 1.86 -1.27
C GLY A 680 13.64 0.87 -0.73
N ASP A 681 14.05 0.99 0.54
CA ASP A 681 14.91 -0.02 1.16
C ASP A 681 14.02 -1.13 1.75
N ASP A 682 13.67 -2.13 0.92
CA ASP A 682 12.60 -3.09 1.24
C ASP A 682 13.10 -4.36 1.94
N ILE A 683 12.21 -5.01 2.71
CA ILE A 683 12.43 -6.32 3.33
C ILE A 683 11.35 -7.30 2.86
N VAL A 684 11.75 -8.44 2.31
CA VAL A 684 10.86 -9.56 1.99
C VAL A 684 11.32 -10.82 2.71
N GLU A 685 10.43 -11.43 3.49
CA GLU A 685 10.67 -12.71 4.17
C GLU A 685 9.65 -13.75 3.71
N THR A 686 10.14 -14.91 3.29
CA THR A 686 9.30 -16.07 2.99
C THR A 686 9.61 -17.24 3.91
N PHE A 687 8.56 -17.92 4.33
CA PHE A 687 8.57 -19.00 5.30
C PHE A 687 7.87 -20.24 4.71
N TYR A 688 8.27 -21.42 5.18
CA TYR A 688 7.78 -22.74 4.77
C TYR A 688 7.93 -23.02 3.27
N ASN A 689 7.12 -23.92 2.72
CA ASN A 689 7.15 -24.25 1.30
C ASN A 689 6.52 -23.11 0.49
N GLY A 690 7.14 -22.75 -0.64
CA GLY A 690 6.61 -21.69 -1.49
C GLY A 690 7.51 -21.30 -2.63
N ASP A 691 6.95 -21.28 -3.84
CA ASP A 691 7.61 -20.70 -5.01
C ASP A 691 7.09 -19.28 -5.24
N HIS A 692 7.97 -18.31 -5.01
CA HIS A 692 7.65 -16.91 -5.14
C HIS A 692 8.40 -16.31 -6.30
N ARG A 693 7.78 -15.36 -6.99
CA ARG A 693 8.51 -14.39 -7.78
C ARG A 693 8.62 -13.11 -6.98
N ILE A 694 9.84 -12.71 -6.66
CA ILE A 694 10.13 -11.54 -5.84
C ILE A 694 10.88 -10.51 -6.69
N GLU A 695 10.32 -9.32 -6.81
CA GLU A 695 10.95 -8.18 -7.47
C GLU A 695 11.00 -6.99 -6.50
N THR A 696 12.19 -6.62 -6.02
CA THR A 696 12.29 -5.57 -4.99
C THR A 696 12.46 -4.17 -5.57
N GLY A 697 13.10 -4.00 -6.72
CA GLY A 697 13.05 -2.76 -7.49
C GLY A 697 14.24 -1.84 -7.28
N SER A 698 14.12 -0.67 -6.65
CA SER A 698 15.25 0.26 -6.46
C SER A 698 15.42 0.67 -5.00
N GLY A 699 16.59 0.45 -4.43
CA GLY A 699 16.91 0.77 -3.03
C GLY A 699 17.76 -0.35 -2.45
N ASP A 700 18.17 -0.24 -1.19
CA ASP A 700 19.11 -1.20 -0.58
C ASP A 700 18.34 -2.38 0.06
N ASP A 701 17.81 -3.26 -0.78
CA ASP A 701 16.82 -4.28 -0.42
C ASP A 701 17.38 -5.47 0.39
N CYS A 702 16.50 -6.24 1.02
CA CYS A 702 16.81 -7.46 1.74
C CYS A 702 15.74 -8.54 1.51
N VAL A 703 16.15 -9.69 0.99
CA VAL A 703 15.25 -10.84 0.77
C VAL A 703 15.78 -12.05 1.53
N TYR A 704 14.93 -12.64 2.37
CA TYR A 704 15.18 -13.91 3.06
C TYR A 704 14.24 -14.98 2.50
N SER A 705 14.79 -15.91 1.71
CA SER A 705 14.03 -17.00 1.10
C SER A 705 14.02 -18.22 2.03
N GLY A 706 12.84 -18.71 2.40
CA GLY A 706 12.64 -20.01 3.02
C GLY A 706 13.23 -20.21 4.42
N GLN A 707 13.43 -19.16 5.22
CA GLN A 707 14.14 -19.25 6.50
C GLN A 707 13.27 -19.82 7.63
N GLU A 708 13.50 -21.06 8.08
CA GLU A 708 12.68 -21.80 9.05
C GLU A 708 13.45 -22.38 10.25
N GLY A 709 14.74 -22.55 10.07
CA GLY A 709 15.71 -23.05 11.00
C GLY A 709 16.20 -21.98 11.97
N ALA A 710 16.99 -22.40 12.96
CA ALA A 710 17.56 -21.48 13.93
C ALA A 710 18.91 -20.96 13.46
N GLY A 711 19.19 -19.67 13.68
CA GLY A 711 20.54 -19.11 13.54
C GLY A 711 21.46 -19.51 14.70
N ALA A 712 22.78 -19.47 14.44
CA ALA A 712 23.80 -19.78 15.44
C ALA A 712 24.06 -18.64 16.43
N ILE A 713 24.58 -18.98 17.61
CA ILE A 713 24.88 -18.03 18.70
C ILE A 713 26.33 -18.18 19.15
N TRP A 714 27.10 -17.09 19.09
CA TRP A 714 28.46 -16.97 19.64
C TRP A 714 28.47 -16.05 20.86
N VAL A 715 29.12 -16.48 21.94
CA VAL A 715 29.23 -15.71 23.18
C VAL A 715 30.67 -15.61 23.65
N PHE A 716 31.17 -14.38 23.76
CA PHE A 716 32.53 -14.05 24.20
C PHE A 716 32.55 -13.42 25.60
N ASN A 717 33.76 -13.33 26.18
CA ASN A 717 34.03 -12.77 27.51
C ASN A 717 33.38 -13.52 28.68
N VAL A 718 33.15 -14.83 28.57
CA VAL A 718 32.49 -15.63 29.62
C VAL A 718 33.51 -16.26 30.59
N ASP A 719 33.21 -16.26 31.88
CA ASP A 719 33.97 -16.94 32.95
C ASP A 719 33.33 -18.31 33.27
N ARG A 720 33.56 -19.35 32.43
CA ARG A 720 32.98 -20.70 32.67
C ARG A 720 33.51 -21.35 33.94
N ALA A 721 34.62 -20.88 34.53
CA ALA A 721 35.08 -21.37 35.84
C ALA A 721 34.05 -21.14 36.97
N ALA A 722 33.04 -20.29 36.76
CA ALA A 722 32.01 -19.94 37.72
C ALA A 722 30.60 -20.54 37.46
N TYR A 723 30.35 -21.23 36.34
CA TYR A 723 29.00 -21.61 35.91
C TYR A 723 28.96 -22.92 35.07
N GLU A 724 27.89 -23.71 35.17
CA GLU A 724 27.71 -24.95 34.37
C GLU A 724 26.94 -24.59 33.08
N ASN A 725 27.37 -25.11 31.92
CA ASN A 725 26.84 -24.92 30.55
C ASN A 725 25.31 -24.73 30.47
N ASP A 726 24.83 -23.50 30.60
CA ASP A 726 23.42 -23.14 30.43
C ASP A 726 23.37 -21.96 29.45
N THR A 727 22.91 -22.23 28.24
CA THR A 727 22.68 -21.27 27.16
C THR A 727 21.23 -20.76 27.15
N ASP A 728 20.36 -21.25 28.05
CA ASP A 728 18.94 -20.88 28.09
C ASP A 728 18.73 -19.44 28.60
N ASN A 729 19.73 -18.85 29.27
CA ASN A 729 19.67 -17.48 29.78
C ASN A 729 21.00 -16.74 29.64
N LEU A 730 21.23 -16.20 28.44
CA LEU A 730 22.46 -15.49 28.07
C LEU A 730 22.76 -14.26 28.95
N ASP A 731 21.75 -13.67 29.61
CA ASP A 731 21.91 -12.49 30.47
C ASP A 731 22.47 -12.80 31.87
N GLU A 732 22.42 -14.07 32.30
CA GLU A 732 22.94 -14.50 33.61
C GLU A 732 24.39 -15.03 33.54
N LEU A 733 24.98 -15.09 32.35
CA LEU A 733 26.34 -15.60 32.15
C LEU A 733 27.37 -14.74 32.90
N PRO A 734 28.30 -15.34 33.65
CA PRO A 734 29.35 -14.60 34.35
C PRO A 734 30.36 -14.06 33.33
N GLY A 735 30.66 -12.77 33.38
CA GLY A 735 31.71 -12.18 32.55
C GLY A 735 33.09 -12.22 33.20
N VAL A 736 34.12 -12.20 32.37
CA VAL A 736 35.52 -12.05 32.81
C VAL A 736 35.82 -10.64 33.32
N PRO A 737 36.72 -10.46 34.32
CA PRO A 737 37.14 -9.14 34.76
C PRO A 737 37.84 -8.32 33.67
N GLU A 738 37.55 -7.02 33.61
CA GLU A 738 38.21 -6.09 32.67
C GLU A 738 39.72 -5.96 32.93
N GLU A 739 40.52 -6.08 31.87
CA GLU A 739 41.97 -5.89 31.92
C GLU A 739 42.45 -5.01 30.75
N TYR A 740 43.52 -4.24 30.96
CA TYR A 740 44.04 -3.32 29.94
C TYR A 740 45.05 -3.99 29.01
N SER A 741 44.90 -3.77 27.71
CA SER A 741 45.82 -4.17 26.64
C SER A 741 46.16 -3.01 25.69
N LEU A 742 47.28 -3.09 24.98
CA LEU A 742 47.73 -2.08 24.01
C LEU A 742 46.98 -2.23 22.68
N ILE A 743 45.77 -1.70 22.64
CA ILE A 743 44.84 -1.82 21.51
C ILE A 743 44.30 -0.47 21.01
N GLY A 744 44.56 0.63 21.72
CA GLY A 744 44.04 1.95 21.35
C GLY A 744 44.58 2.45 20.01
N GLY A 745 43.66 2.76 19.09
CA GLY A 745 43.95 3.08 17.69
C GLY A 745 44.32 1.87 16.83
N GLY A 746 44.12 0.65 17.34
CA GLY A 746 44.06 -0.59 16.55
C GLY A 746 42.71 -0.75 15.88
N GLN A 747 42.47 -1.90 15.26
CA GLN A 747 41.21 -2.23 14.59
C GLN A 747 40.71 -3.61 15.01
N VAL A 748 39.41 -3.83 14.88
CA VAL A 748 38.79 -5.15 14.85
C VAL A 748 38.31 -5.40 13.43
N ARG A 749 38.56 -6.59 12.89
CA ARG A 749 37.86 -7.11 11.72
C ARG A 749 36.92 -8.22 12.19
N VAL A 750 35.70 -8.19 11.72
CA VAL A 750 34.70 -9.26 11.84
C VAL A 750 34.58 -9.90 10.46
N THR A 751 34.73 -11.21 10.38
CA THR A 751 34.48 -12.00 9.17
C THR A 751 33.41 -13.03 9.50
N PHE A 752 32.34 -13.08 8.70
CA PHE A 752 31.23 -14.01 8.88
C PHE A 752 31.03 -14.84 7.61
N SER A 753 31.25 -16.15 7.69
CA SER A 753 30.90 -17.07 6.61
C SER A 753 29.48 -17.60 6.80
N GLY A 754 28.80 -17.89 5.69
CA GLY A 754 27.50 -18.55 5.72
C GLY A 754 27.57 -19.98 6.27
N PRO A 755 26.42 -20.61 6.53
CA PRO A 755 26.31 -22.00 6.97
C PRO A 755 26.84 -23.01 5.94
N GLY A 756 26.93 -24.28 6.33
CA GLY A 756 27.29 -25.40 5.46
C GLY A 756 26.15 -26.40 5.23
N THR A 757 26.29 -27.25 4.20
CA THR A 757 25.26 -28.23 3.78
C THR A 757 25.16 -29.48 4.65
N ASN A 758 26.10 -29.74 5.57
CA ASN A 758 26.10 -30.97 6.38
C ASN A 758 26.79 -30.84 7.75
N THR A 759 26.56 -31.81 8.65
CA THR A 759 27.11 -31.84 10.02
C THR A 759 28.65 -31.98 10.15
N GLU A 760 29.39 -32.17 9.05
CA GLU A 760 30.87 -32.34 9.06
C GLU A 760 31.61 -31.33 8.15
N GLY A 761 30.91 -30.42 7.45
CA GLY A 761 31.46 -29.42 6.54
C GLY A 761 31.33 -28.03 7.11
N ASN A 762 32.42 -27.26 7.10
CA ASN A 762 32.41 -25.86 7.52
C ASN A 762 31.77 -25.02 6.40
N GLY A 763 30.98 -24.01 6.79
CA GLY A 763 30.13 -23.26 5.89
C GLY A 763 30.85 -22.19 5.05
N GLY A 764 30.19 -21.75 4.00
CA GLY A 764 30.68 -20.68 3.14
C GLY A 764 29.49 -19.82 2.70
N ALA A 765 29.74 -18.57 2.33
CA ALA A 765 28.70 -17.76 1.69
C ALA A 765 28.22 -18.39 0.35
N ILE A 766 28.98 -19.34 -0.19
CA ILE A 766 28.55 -20.39 -1.12
C ILE A 766 28.48 -21.73 -0.38
N MET A 767 27.36 -22.43 -0.53
CA MET A 767 27.10 -23.72 0.12
C MET A 767 27.96 -24.83 -0.51
N GLU A 768 29.14 -25.12 0.05
CA GLU A 768 30.01 -26.19 -0.44
C GLU A 768 29.68 -27.56 0.19
N TYR A 769 29.73 -28.65 -0.60
CA TYR A 769 29.50 -30.03 -0.15
C TYR A 769 30.80 -30.77 0.28
N TYR A 770 31.97 -30.46 -0.30
CA TYR A 770 33.26 -31.12 0.01
C TYR A 770 34.55 -30.26 -0.16
N GLY A 771 34.73 -29.29 0.74
CA GLY A 771 36.02 -28.93 1.35
C GLY A 771 37.04 -28.10 0.55
N ALA A 772 37.22 -26.87 1.01
CA ALA A 772 38.52 -26.32 1.44
C ALA A 772 38.32 -25.30 2.58
N ASP A 773 38.77 -25.63 3.80
CA ASP A 773 38.89 -24.70 4.94
C ASP A 773 37.72 -23.67 5.06
N GLY A 774 36.45 -24.13 5.12
CA GLY A 774 35.22 -23.31 5.21
C GLY A 774 35.06 -22.53 6.52
N GLU A 775 36.17 -22.10 7.11
CA GLU A 775 36.19 -21.17 8.23
C GLU A 775 36.05 -19.75 7.67
N ALA A 776 35.47 -18.84 8.45
CA ALA A 776 35.51 -17.42 8.12
C ALA A 776 36.96 -16.95 7.99
N SER A 777 37.31 -16.41 6.81
CA SER A 777 38.69 -16.10 6.45
C SER A 777 38.75 -14.80 5.67
N ALA A 778 39.36 -13.77 6.26
CA ALA A 778 39.45 -12.46 5.64
C ALA A 778 40.06 -12.54 4.23
N PHE A 779 39.37 -11.90 3.28
CA PHE A 779 39.62 -11.73 1.86
C PHE A 779 39.44 -13.01 1.03
N ILE A 780 38.93 -14.07 1.65
CA ILE A 780 38.86 -15.40 1.08
C ILE A 780 37.45 -16.00 1.21
N ASN A 781 36.88 -16.00 2.42
CA ASN A 781 35.60 -16.62 2.73
C ASN A 781 34.84 -15.85 3.82
N GLY A 782 33.70 -15.28 3.46
CA GLY A 782 32.78 -14.58 4.33
C GLY A 782 32.77 -13.06 4.14
N PHE A 783 31.75 -12.44 4.72
CA PHE A 783 31.52 -11.00 4.68
C PHE A 783 32.30 -10.30 5.78
N GLU A 784 32.89 -9.14 5.46
CA GLU A 784 33.86 -8.48 6.32
C GLU A 784 33.49 -7.05 6.70
N ALA A 785 33.60 -6.73 7.99
CA ALA A 785 33.57 -5.35 8.47
C ALA A 785 34.76 -5.02 9.37
N VAL A 786 35.25 -3.78 9.29
CA VAL A 786 36.39 -3.31 10.08
C VAL A 786 36.04 -2.05 10.86
N ALA A 787 36.23 -2.08 12.19
CA ALA A 787 36.08 -0.93 13.06
C ALA A 787 37.38 -0.55 13.77
N THR A 788 37.50 0.70 14.20
CA THR A 788 38.64 1.18 15.00
C THR A 788 38.34 1.00 16.49
N ILE A 789 39.32 0.52 17.25
CA ILE A 789 39.26 0.48 18.71
C ILE A 789 39.63 1.86 19.26
N ASP A 790 38.65 2.59 19.79
CA ASP A 790 38.83 3.93 20.37
C ASP A 790 38.49 3.95 21.88
N PRO A 791 39.45 3.66 22.77
CA PRO A 791 39.19 3.61 24.21
C PRO A 791 38.82 4.98 24.79
N GLU A 792 37.79 5.04 25.64
CA GLU A 792 37.35 6.32 26.23
C GLU A 792 38.35 6.89 27.25
N ASP A 793 38.98 6.01 28.04
CA ASP A 793 39.77 6.41 29.21
C ASP A 793 41.25 6.70 28.89
N TYR A 794 41.79 6.14 27.81
CA TYR A 794 43.21 6.22 27.44
C TYR A 794 43.40 6.27 25.92
N THR A 795 44.55 6.76 25.46
CA THR A 795 44.82 6.85 24.01
C THR A 795 45.40 5.55 23.42
N TYR A 796 46.15 4.78 24.20
CA TYR A 796 46.89 3.62 23.69
C TYR A 796 46.42 2.29 24.29
N PHE A 797 45.81 2.31 25.48
CA PHE A 797 45.36 1.11 26.18
C PHE A 797 43.83 1.07 26.25
N GLY A 798 43.24 -0.09 26.01
CA GLY A 798 41.81 -0.34 26.16
C GLY A 798 41.53 -1.66 26.85
N THR A 799 40.27 -1.95 27.15
CA THR A 799 39.80 -3.21 27.75
C THR A 799 38.91 -3.99 26.79
N GLN A 800 38.38 -5.13 27.24
CA GLN A 800 37.37 -5.91 26.53
C GLN A 800 36.13 -5.09 26.18
N VAL A 801 35.77 -4.07 26.99
CA VAL A 801 34.63 -3.19 26.70
C VAL A 801 34.88 -2.39 25.42
N ASP A 802 36.09 -1.87 25.24
CA ASP A 802 36.46 -1.10 24.05
C ASP A 802 36.49 -1.99 22.79
N ILE A 803 36.89 -3.26 22.93
CA ILE A 803 36.85 -4.25 21.85
C ILE A 803 35.40 -4.60 21.50
N ASN A 804 34.56 -4.91 22.50
CA ASN A 804 33.15 -5.21 22.31
C ASN A 804 32.42 -4.07 21.60
N ASN A 805 32.70 -2.82 21.97
CA ASN A 805 32.14 -1.65 21.29
C ASN A 805 32.62 -1.56 19.84
N ALA A 806 33.90 -1.83 19.56
CA ALA A 806 34.41 -1.88 18.19
C ALA A 806 33.77 -3.01 17.37
N ILE A 807 33.52 -4.19 17.95
CA ILE A 807 32.80 -5.28 17.28
C ILE A 807 31.35 -4.86 16.98
N ILE A 808 30.66 -4.26 17.95
CA ILE A 808 29.31 -3.71 17.74
C ILE A 808 29.32 -2.68 16.62
N ASP A 809 30.30 -1.78 16.61
CA ASP A 809 30.43 -0.75 15.57
C ASP A 809 30.76 -1.35 14.19
N ALA A 810 31.52 -2.45 14.13
CA ALA A 810 31.81 -3.15 12.89
C ALA A 810 30.55 -3.80 12.32
N ILE A 811 29.77 -4.51 13.14
CA ILE A 811 28.57 -5.22 12.68
C ILE A 811 27.42 -4.25 12.36
N ARG A 812 27.10 -3.33 13.28
CA ARG A 812 25.88 -2.50 13.16
C ARG A 812 25.96 -1.34 12.17
N ASN A 813 27.17 -0.93 11.77
CA ASN A 813 27.36 0.15 10.78
C ASN A 813 27.81 -0.39 9.42
N ASP A 814 27.80 -1.70 9.24
CA ASP A 814 28.09 -2.36 7.97
C ASP A 814 26.78 -2.76 7.28
N ASP A 815 26.69 -2.49 5.98
CA ASP A 815 25.45 -2.63 5.23
C ASP A 815 25.04 -4.11 5.03
N GLN A 816 26.00 -5.05 5.07
CA GLN A 816 25.77 -6.50 4.93
C GLN A 816 25.66 -7.17 6.32
N LEU A 817 26.66 -6.99 7.19
CA LEU A 817 26.71 -7.70 8.47
C LEU A 817 25.60 -7.28 9.43
N SER A 818 25.07 -6.06 9.33
CA SER A 818 23.94 -5.63 10.15
C SER A 818 22.64 -6.36 9.82
N LYS A 819 22.52 -6.88 8.59
CA LYS A 819 21.41 -7.72 8.12
C LYS A 819 21.64 -9.21 8.44
N LEU A 820 22.89 -9.68 8.50
CA LEU A 820 23.25 -11.09 8.76
C LEU A 820 23.48 -11.47 10.24
N LEU A 821 23.77 -10.48 11.09
CA LEU A 821 24.13 -10.69 12.50
C LEU A 821 23.47 -9.65 13.41
N THR A 822 22.94 -10.12 14.54
CA THR A 822 22.63 -9.25 15.68
C THR A 822 23.74 -9.33 16.73
N VAL A 823 24.03 -8.21 17.40
CA VAL A 823 25.09 -8.15 18.42
C VAL A 823 24.68 -7.31 19.62
N ARG A 824 24.98 -7.79 20.83
CA ARG A 824 24.71 -7.08 22.09
C ARG A 824 25.67 -7.45 23.22
N VAL A 825 25.74 -6.61 24.25
CA VAL A 825 26.50 -6.88 25.48
C VAL A 825 25.55 -7.19 26.64
N GLY A 826 25.73 -8.35 27.26
CA GLY A 826 24.98 -8.78 28.44
C GLY A 826 25.37 -7.99 29.71
N PRO A 827 24.58 -8.09 30.80
CA PRO A 827 24.77 -7.32 32.02
C PRO A 827 26.15 -7.45 32.71
N ASN A 828 26.87 -8.54 32.43
CA ASN A 828 28.19 -8.83 33.00
C ASN A 828 29.35 -8.61 32.01
N ASN A 829 29.15 -7.85 30.92
CA ASN A 829 30.14 -7.62 29.85
C ASN A 829 30.48 -8.86 28.99
N THR A 830 29.54 -9.81 28.91
CA THR A 830 29.55 -10.88 27.91
C THR A 830 29.10 -10.31 26.56
N LEU A 831 29.81 -10.62 25.48
CA LEU A 831 29.41 -10.21 24.13
C LEU A 831 28.62 -11.36 23.51
N ILE A 832 27.45 -11.09 22.95
CA ILE A 832 26.56 -12.06 22.34
C ILE A 832 26.36 -11.64 20.89
N ILE A 833 26.64 -12.54 19.96
CA ILE A 833 26.43 -12.38 18.52
C ILE A 833 25.52 -13.53 18.08
N GLU A 834 24.42 -13.22 17.42
CA GLU A 834 23.39 -14.17 16.99
C GLU A 834 23.21 -14.00 15.48
N SER A 835 23.27 -15.08 14.70
CA SER A 835 22.96 -15.04 13.27
C SER A 835 21.46 -14.80 13.06
N THR A 836 21.13 -13.98 12.07
CA THR A 836 19.73 -13.76 11.64
C THR A 836 19.28 -14.79 10.61
N ILE A 837 20.21 -15.51 10.00
CA ILE A 837 19.94 -16.52 8.97
C ILE A 837 20.03 -17.92 9.57
N GLU A 838 19.33 -18.87 8.96
CA GLU A 838 19.34 -20.27 9.37
C GLU A 838 20.57 -21.04 8.85
N GLY A 839 20.67 -22.32 9.21
CA GLY A 839 21.65 -23.25 8.67
C GLY A 839 22.54 -23.92 9.72
N ASN A 840 23.30 -24.93 9.30
CA ASN A 840 24.29 -25.59 10.16
C ASN A 840 25.58 -24.77 10.15
N PHE A 841 25.91 -24.15 11.28
CA PHE A 841 27.12 -23.36 11.40
C PHE A 841 28.23 -24.18 12.06
N SER A 842 29.47 -23.81 11.80
CA SER A 842 30.62 -24.19 12.58
C SER A 842 30.97 -23.06 13.56
N VAL A 843 31.79 -23.39 14.55
CA VAL A 843 32.33 -22.39 15.47
C VAL A 843 33.17 -21.36 14.72
N GLU A 844 33.89 -21.84 13.70
CA GLU A 844 34.83 -21.10 12.91
C GLU A 844 34.17 -20.23 11.83
N ASP A 845 32.84 -20.27 11.68
CA ASP A 845 32.10 -19.43 10.72
C ASP A 845 31.97 -17.96 11.14
N LEU A 846 32.49 -17.61 12.33
CA LEU A 846 32.66 -16.24 12.79
C LEU A 846 34.10 -16.03 13.29
N ASP A 847 34.87 -15.22 12.58
CA ASP A 847 36.22 -14.81 12.98
C ASP A 847 36.25 -13.35 13.43
N ILE A 848 36.95 -13.11 14.56
CA ILE A 848 37.16 -11.78 15.12
C ILE A 848 38.68 -11.53 15.22
N GLU A 849 39.22 -10.80 14.26
CA GLU A 849 40.64 -10.43 14.23
C GLU A 849 40.89 -9.11 14.98
N ILE A 850 41.78 -9.13 15.97
CA ILE A 850 42.28 -7.92 16.65
C ILE A 850 43.60 -7.45 16.03
N ILE A 851 43.50 -6.40 15.21
CA ILE A 851 44.64 -5.76 14.55
C ILE A 851 45.26 -4.71 15.47
N ARG A 852 46.29 -5.10 16.22
CA ARG A 852 47.02 -4.17 17.12
C ARG A 852 47.61 -2.96 16.39
N PRO A 853 47.59 -1.77 17.02
CA PRO A 853 48.08 -0.52 16.41
C PRO A 853 49.55 -0.60 16.01
N THR A 854 49.89 0.04 14.89
CA THR A 854 51.29 0.23 14.47
C THR A 854 51.73 1.69 14.63
N PHE A 855 52.91 1.90 15.20
CA PHE A 855 53.43 3.24 15.48
C PHE A 855 54.47 3.66 14.44
N SER A 856 54.34 4.91 13.97
CA SER A 856 55.30 5.53 13.06
C SER A 856 56.68 5.75 13.73
N GLY A 857 57.74 5.31 13.05
CA GLY A 857 59.13 5.55 13.45
C GLY A 857 59.83 4.34 14.08
N THR A 858 60.94 4.58 14.79
CA THR A 858 61.75 3.49 15.41
C THR A 858 61.76 3.54 16.93
N THR A 859 60.97 4.43 17.54
CA THR A 859 60.95 4.67 18.98
C THR A 859 59.53 4.70 19.52
N VAL A 860 59.31 4.03 20.65
CA VAL A 860 58.00 3.99 21.32
C VAL A 860 57.50 5.41 21.66
N PRO A 861 56.25 5.77 21.33
CA PRO A 861 55.66 7.06 21.68
C PRO A 861 55.76 7.37 23.18
N ALA A 862 56.00 8.64 23.52
CA ALA A 862 56.11 9.04 24.93
C ALA A 862 54.78 8.92 25.68
N GLY A 863 53.64 9.12 24.99
CA GLY A 863 52.29 8.98 25.55
C GLY A 863 51.98 7.55 25.98
N LEU A 864 52.19 6.57 25.08
CA LEU A 864 52.06 5.14 25.37
C LEU A 864 52.79 4.74 26.64
N ARG A 865 54.06 5.17 26.77
CA ARG A 865 54.87 4.87 27.97
C ARG A 865 54.32 5.53 29.24
N SER A 866 53.69 6.68 29.13
CA SER A 866 53.09 7.38 30.26
C SER A 866 51.85 6.65 30.75
N GLU A 867 50.97 6.23 29.84
CA GLU A 867 49.77 5.43 30.16
C GLU A 867 50.12 4.07 30.73
N ALA A 868 51.09 3.37 30.13
CA ALA A 868 51.54 2.07 30.63
C ALA A 868 52.02 2.13 32.10
N ILE A 869 52.71 3.21 32.47
CA ILE A 869 53.16 3.43 33.86
C ILE A 869 51.97 3.72 34.79
N GLU A 870 50.99 4.48 34.31
CA GLU A 870 49.77 4.82 35.05
C GLU A 870 48.95 3.58 35.37
N LEU A 871 48.82 2.67 34.40
CA LEU A 871 48.17 1.37 34.51
C LEU A 871 48.98 0.33 35.31
N GLY A 872 50.20 0.67 35.72
CA GLY A 872 51.01 -0.17 36.62
C GLY A 872 51.94 -1.16 35.93
N PHE A 873 52.04 -1.15 34.61
CA PHE A 873 53.00 -1.94 33.84
C PHE A 873 54.43 -1.36 34.04
N THR A 874 55.24 -1.89 34.97
CA THR A 874 56.61 -1.36 35.27
C THR A 874 57.71 -2.39 35.63
N ASP A 875 58.89 -2.33 34.97
CA ASP A 875 60.22 -1.95 35.53
C ASP A 875 61.26 -1.56 34.42
N SER A 876 62.26 -0.79 34.85
CA SER A 876 63.31 0.04 34.23
C SER A 876 64.29 -0.55 33.19
N SER A 877 63.86 -1.51 32.36
CA SER A 877 64.60 -1.95 31.15
C SER A 877 63.87 -1.74 29.82
N VAL A 878 62.70 -1.08 29.84
CA VAL A 878 61.81 -0.99 28.68
C VAL A 878 62.53 -0.65 27.38
N GLY A 879 62.49 -1.60 26.45
CA GLY A 879 63.05 -1.45 25.11
C GLY A 879 62.44 -0.22 24.45
N THR A 880 63.24 0.83 24.22
CA THR A 880 62.74 2.07 23.59
C THR A 880 62.51 1.92 22.09
N GLY A 881 62.73 0.71 21.55
CA GLY A 881 62.69 0.44 20.13
C GLY A 881 61.32 -0.04 19.69
N LEU A 882 60.99 0.31 18.45
CA LEU A 882 59.95 -0.37 17.69
C LEU A 882 60.62 -1.31 16.70
N THR A 883 60.08 -2.51 16.53
CA THR A 883 60.39 -3.40 15.39
C THR A 883 59.10 -3.57 14.61
N ALA A 884 59.15 -3.28 13.30
CA ALA A 884 57.96 -3.23 12.44
C ALA A 884 56.82 -2.35 13.02
N GLY A 885 57.18 -1.22 13.64
CA GLY A 885 56.21 -0.29 14.24
C GLY A 885 55.61 -0.73 15.58
N ARG A 886 55.93 -1.93 16.10
CA ARG A 886 55.41 -2.44 17.39
C ARG A 886 56.46 -2.42 18.53
N PRO A 887 56.07 -2.24 19.80
CA PRO A 887 57.00 -2.27 20.93
C PRO A 887 57.82 -3.55 21.00
N THR A 888 59.14 -3.43 21.16
CA THR A 888 60.00 -4.62 21.33
C THR A 888 59.90 -5.26 22.71
N ASP A 889 59.29 -4.56 23.67
CA ASP A 889 59.14 -5.02 25.04
C ASP A 889 57.71 -5.52 25.26
N PRO A 890 57.51 -6.83 25.53
CA PRO A 890 56.18 -7.38 25.70
C PRO A 890 55.43 -6.83 26.92
N ASP A 891 56.15 -6.33 27.95
CA ASP A 891 55.52 -5.70 29.12
C ASP A 891 54.71 -4.44 28.77
N LEU A 892 54.89 -3.88 27.55
CA LEU A 892 54.09 -2.76 27.05
C LEU A 892 52.79 -3.18 26.36
N TYR A 893 52.54 -4.48 26.14
CA TYR A 893 51.29 -4.95 25.55
C TYR A 893 50.15 -5.07 26.57
N GLY A 894 50.43 -5.18 27.88
CA GLY A 894 49.39 -5.45 28.88
C GLY A 894 48.98 -6.93 28.90
N MET A 895 47.69 -7.22 29.12
CA MET A 895 47.13 -8.56 28.93
C MET A 895 47.14 -8.94 27.44
N ASP A 896 47.28 -10.23 27.12
CA ASP A 896 47.00 -10.73 25.77
C ASP A 896 45.48 -10.73 25.57
N LEU A 897 44.96 -9.59 25.13
CA LEU A 897 43.72 -9.54 24.35
C LEU A 897 44.18 -9.62 22.89
N ASP A 898 44.19 -10.84 22.37
CA ASP A 898 44.56 -11.20 21.00
C ASP A 898 43.41 -11.98 20.34
N ASN A 899 43.60 -12.37 19.08
CA ASN A 899 42.60 -13.10 18.30
C ASN A 899 42.15 -14.34 19.07
N ASP A 900 43.07 -15.15 19.61
CA ASP A 900 42.76 -16.37 20.37
C ASP A 900 41.75 -16.17 21.53
N PHE A 901 41.60 -14.94 22.05
CA PHE A 901 40.58 -14.62 23.05
C PHE A 901 39.17 -14.47 22.46
N TYR A 902 39.09 -13.96 21.23
CA TYR A 902 37.88 -13.68 20.45
C TYR A 902 37.71 -14.59 19.22
N SER A 903 38.56 -15.61 19.06
CA SER A 903 38.54 -16.60 17.96
C SER A 903 38.59 -18.01 18.54
N GLY A 904 37.79 -18.94 18.01
CA GLY A 904 37.83 -20.36 18.38
C GLY A 904 37.07 -20.69 19.68
N ILE A 905 36.07 -21.57 19.56
CA ILE A 905 35.20 -22.05 20.64
C ILE A 905 35.32 -23.57 20.71
N ASP A 906 35.90 -24.10 21.79
CA ASP A 906 35.94 -25.56 21.98
C ASP A 906 34.82 -26.00 22.96
N ASN A 907 33.81 -26.70 22.44
CA ASN A 907 32.77 -27.37 23.24
C ASN A 907 33.18 -28.80 23.67
N ASN A 908 34.38 -29.28 23.34
CA ASN A 908 34.86 -30.65 23.56
C ASN A 908 35.78 -30.75 24.81
N ASP A 909 35.21 -31.30 25.88
CA ASP A 909 35.70 -31.41 27.26
C ASP A 909 37.01 -32.24 27.50
N ASP A 910 38.07 -32.12 26.67
CA ASP A 910 39.33 -32.89 26.90
C ASP A 910 40.60 -32.03 27.11
N ASP A 911 40.62 -30.74 26.77
CA ASP A 911 41.64 -29.79 27.20
C ASP A 911 41.02 -28.38 27.26
N LEU A 912 40.54 -27.97 28.45
CA LEU A 912 40.05 -26.61 28.70
C LEU A 912 41.05 -25.60 28.13
N ASP A 913 40.68 -24.92 27.04
CA ASP A 913 41.48 -23.81 26.53
C ASP A 913 41.52 -22.68 27.58
N SER A 914 42.45 -21.76 27.42
CA SER A 914 42.67 -20.72 28.42
C SER A 914 41.56 -19.68 28.54
N PHE A 915 40.58 -19.68 27.63
CA PHE A 915 39.43 -18.76 27.60
C PHE A 915 38.12 -19.46 27.19
N ASP A 916 37.04 -19.12 27.87
CA ASP A 916 35.86 -19.95 28.13
C ASP A 916 34.62 -19.50 27.30
N ASN A 917 34.75 -19.22 25.99
CA ASN A 917 33.66 -18.74 25.09
C ASN A 917 32.55 -19.80 24.88
N LEU A 918 31.30 -19.43 24.57
CA LEU A 918 30.18 -20.36 24.30
C LEU A 918 29.68 -20.26 22.87
N TRP A 919 29.22 -21.40 22.33
CA TRP A 919 28.61 -21.49 21.02
C TRP A 919 27.41 -22.44 21.06
N THR A 920 26.34 -22.04 20.37
CA THR A 920 25.18 -22.87 20.04
C THR A 920 25.05 -22.89 18.53
N ASP A 921 24.98 -24.11 17.98
CA ASP A 921 24.77 -24.33 16.55
C ASP A 921 23.39 -23.84 16.10
N GLY A 922 23.30 -23.47 14.83
CA GLY A 922 22.04 -23.27 14.15
C GLY A 922 21.43 -24.60 13.68
N SER A 923 20.42 -24.52 12.82
CA SER A 923 19.88 -25.66 12.11
C SER A 923 19.34 -25.25 10.75
N ILE A 924 19.43 -26.14 9.76
CA ILE A 924 18.76 -25.99 8.46
C ILE A 924 17.23 -26.09 8.59
N GLY A 925 16.50 -25.51 7.63
CA GLY A 925 15.07 -25.72 7.42
C GLY A 925 14.70 -27.15 6.97
N ASN A 926 13.40 -27.42 6.79
CA ASN A 926 12.90 -28.72 6.30
C ASN A 926 12.05 -28.63 5.01
N TYR A 927 11.86 -27.43 4.47
CA TYR A 927 10.92 -27.12 3.40
C TYR A 927 11.68 -26.67 2.15
N GLN A 928 11.18 -27.01 0.97
CA GLN A 928 11.85 -26.67 -0.28
C GLN A 928 11.33 -25.33 -0.80
N THR A 929 12.23 -24.53 -1.37
CA THR A 929 11.92 -23.29 -2.07
C THR A 929 12.61 -23.26 -3.44
N ASP A 930 11.85 -22.99 -4.52
CA ASP A 930 12.39 -22.80 -5.88
C ASP A 930 12.05 -21.39 -6.41
N SER A 931 12.18 -20.41 -5.51
CA SER A 931 11.80 -19.01 -5.75
C SER A 931 12.68 -18.32 -6.81
N ILE A 932 12.10 -17.31 -7.46
CA ILE A 932 12.74 -16.50 -8.49
C ILE A 932 12.90 -15.07 -7.96
N HIS A 933 14.13 -14.57 -7.93
CA HIS A 933 14.49 -13.30 -7.31
C HIS A 933 15.07 -12.33 -8.35
N ASN A 934 14.52 -11.12 -8.41
CA ASN A 934 15.07 -10.00 -9.16
C ASN A 934 15.19 -8.79 -8.22
N LEU A 935 16.39 -8.56 -7.69
CA LEU A 935 16.61 -7.52 -6.68
C LEU A 935 16.65 -6.09 -7.26
N GLY A 936 16.60 -5.95 -8.59
CA GLY A 936 16.58 -4.63 -9.21
C GLY A 936 17.90 -3.86 -9.04
N THR A 937 17.90 -2.63 -8.52
CA THR A 937 19.09 -1.79 -8.36
C THR A 937 19.30 -1.28 -6.94
N GLY A 938 20.49 -1.50 -6.39
CA GLY A 938 20.83 -0.92 -5.09
C GLY A 938 22.06 -1.57 -4.48
N MET A 939 22.12 -1.57 -3.16
CA MET A 939 22.98 -2.46 -2.37
C MET A 939 22.14 -3.55 -1.70
N ASP A 940 21.84 -4.60 -2.47
CA ASP A 940 20.83 -5.59 -2.10
C ASP A 940 21.48 -6.78 -1.37
N LEU A 941 20.70 -7.43 -0.50
CA LEU A 941 21.05 -8.70 0.14
C LEU A 941 19.99 -9.75 -0.18
N LEU A 942 20.40 -10.91 -0.70
CA LEU A 942 19.57 -12.09 -0.88
C LEU A 942 20.15 -13.25 -0.09
N VAL A 943 19.36 -13.80 0.82
CA VAL A 943 19.67 -15.01 1.59
C VAL A 943 18.83 -16.14 1.01
N LEU A 944 19.51 -17.12 0.42
CA LEU A 944 18.88 -18.33 -0.11
C LEU A 944 18.71 -19.37 1.00
N ASP A 945 17.75 -20.27 0.78
CA ASP A 945 17.43 -21.33 1.73
C ASP A 945 18.57 -22.36 1.85
N THR A 946 18.62 -23.09 2.97
CA THR A 946 19.69 -24.05 3.28
C THR A 946 19.23 -25.51 3.28
N VAL A 947 17.99 -25.80 2.84
CA VAL A 947 17.41 -27.13 3.01
C VAL A 947 18.15 -28.21 2.24
N TYR A 948 18.55 -29.22 3.01
CA TYR A 948 19.18 -30.45 2.54
C TYR A 948 18.50 -31.67 3.19
N ASN A 949 17.83 -32.51 2.39
CA ASN A 949 17.20 -33.73 2.89
C ASN A 949 18.18 -34.91 2.90
N ASP A 950 18.77 -35.24 4.06
CA ASP A 950 19.59 -36.44 4.29
C ASP A 950 18.74 -37.72 4.16
N GLU A 951 18.78 -38.39 2.99
CA GLU A 951 18.49 -39.81 2.65
C GLU A 951 17.39 -40.62 3.42
N SER A 952 16.55 -40.01 4.25
CA SER A 952 15.77 -40.68 5.30
C SER A 952 14.28 -40.32 5.29
N SER A 953 13.86 -39.28 4.56
CA SER A 953 12.44 -38.97 4.42
C SER A 953 11.77 -40.01 3.49
N THR A 954 10.55 -40.39 3.85
CA THR A 954 9.79 -41.48 3.22
C THR A 954 9.19 -41.12 1.86
N PHE A 955 9.65 -40.03 1.23
CA PHE A 955 9.24 -39.66 -0.11
C PHE A 955 9.76 -40.71 -1.10
N PRO A 956 8.89 -41.28 -1.94
CA PRO A 956 9.31 -42.36 -2.82
C PRO A 956 10.37 -41.81 -3.78
N ASN A 957 11.58 -42.39 -3.76
CA ASN A 957 12.68 -42.20 -4.71
C ASN A 957 12.20 -42.19 -6.18
N GLY A 958 11.66 -41.07 -6.62
CA GLY A 958 10.79 -40.99 -7.77
C GLY A 958 10.72 -39.54 -8.18
N TYR A 959 11.77 -39.12 -8.87
CA TYR A 959 11.78 -37.94 -9.70
C TYR A 959 10.53 -37.94 -10.60
N ASP A 960 9.49 -37.17 -10.24
CA ASP A 960 8.32 -36.97 -11.09
C ASP A 960 8.43 -35.55 -11.63
N THR A 961 8.77 -35.43 -12.91
CA THR A 961 8.71 -34.16 -13.62
C THR A 961 7.27 -33.92 -14.04
N LEU A 962 6.66 -32.87 -13.52
CA LEU A 962 5.53 -32.25 -14.18
C LEU A 962 6.04 -30.99 -14.88
N ASP A 963 6.03 -31.00 -16.21
CA ASP A 963 6.23 -29.84 -17.09
C ASP A 963 7.59 -29.11 -17.06
N GLY A 964 8.61 -29.64 -16.41
CA GLY A 964 9.91 -28.98 -16.42
C GLY A 964 10.62 -29.00 -15.10
N ARG A 965 9.92 -28.77 -14.01
CA ARG A 965 10.55 -28.61 -12.72
C ARG A 965 10.53 -29.93 -11.97
N TYR A 966 11.66 -30.29 -11.36
CA TYR A 966 11.80 -31.51 -10.58
C TYR A 966 11.34 -31.26 -9.16
N TYR A 967 10.47 -32.12 -8.65
CA TYR A 967 10.22 -32.26 -7.22
C TYR A 967 11.33 -33.16 -6.65
N ASP A 968 12.44 -32.57 -6.23
CA ASP A 968 13.62 -33.26 -5.73
C ASP A 968 13.81 -33.14 -4.20
N ALA A 969 12.94 -32.37 -3.53
CA ALA A 969 13.01 -32.08 -2.09
C ALA A 969 14.31 -31.34 -1.70
N GLN A 970 14.82 -30.50 -2.61
CA GLN A 970 16.01 -29.67 -2.47
C GLN A 970 15.70 -28.27 -2.98
N SER A 971 16.21 -27.23 -2.34
CA SER A 971 15.96 -25.84 -2.76
C SER A 971 16.83 -25.49 -3.97
N ASN A 972 16.22 -24.82 -4.96
CA ASN A 972 16.83 -24.51 -6.25
C ASN A 972 16.40 -23.13 -6.75
N GLU A 973 16.79 -22.08 -6.04
CA GLU A 973 16.39 -20.71 -6.35
C GLU A 973 17.05 -20.15 -7.61
N THR A 974 16.41 -19.15 -8.22
CA THR A 974 16.92 -18.46 -9.40
C THR A 974 17.15 -16.98 -9.13
N VAL A 975 18.38 -16.52 -9.34
CA VAL A 975 18.73 -15.09 -9.33
C VAL A 975 18.66 -14.55 -10.76
N VAL A 976 17.76 -13.60 -11.01
CA VAL A 976 17.47 -13.04 -12.33
C VAL A 976 18.14 -11.69 -12.53
N ILE A 977 18.83 -11.54 -13.66
CA ILE A 977 19.48 -10.30 -14.07
C ILE A 977 18.89 -9.81 -15.39
N THR A 978 18.05 -8.78 -15.30
CA THR A 978 17.37 -8.19 -16.47
C THR A 978 18.12 -6.99 -17.07
N GLY A 979 19.05 -6.39 -16.31
CA GLY A 979 19.73 -5.16 -16.70
C GLY A 979 20.89 -4.78 -15.77
N ALA A 980 21.07 -3.47 -15.57
CA ALA A 980 22.01 -2.99 -14.55
C ALA A 980 21.37 -3.16 -13.17
N PHE A 981 22.14 -3.60 -12.18
CA PHE A 981 21.62 -4.04 -10.89
C PHE A 981 22.33 -3.48 -9.65
N GLY A 982 23.39 -2.67 -9.80
CA GLY A 982 24.06 -2.10 -8.62
C GLY A 982 25.06 -3.06 -7.96
N THR A 983 24.94 -3.31 -6.66
CA THR A 983 25.83 -4.17 -5.86
C THR A 983 24.98 -5.17 -5.08
N ASN A 984 25.06 -6.47 -5.39
CA ASN A 984 24.15 -7.45 -4.81
C ASN A 984 24.95 -8.49 -4.05
N THR A 985 24.57 -8.73 -2.81
CA THR A 985 25.15 -9.74 -1.94
C THR A 985 24.24 -10.96 -1.97
N VAL A 986 24.79 -12.12 -2.30
CA VAL A 986 24.03 -13.38 -2.33
C VAL A 986 24.67 -14.34 -1.35
N VAL A 987 23.87 -14.81 -0.39
CA VAL A 987 24.28 -15.74 0.66
C VAL A 987 23.63 -17.08 0.41
N ASN A 988 24.38 -18.15 0.67
CA ASN A 988 23.98 -19.54 0.52
C ASN A 988 23.82 -20.03 -0.93
N PHE A 989 24.41 -19.33 -1.90
CA PHE A 989 24.36 -19.79 -3.30
C PHE A 989 25.03 -21.17 -3.43
N GLN A 990 24.33 -22.14 -4.01
CA GLN A 990 24.80 -23.52 -4.16
C GLN A 990 25.15 -23.83 -5.63
N THR A 991 26.41 -24.20 -5.87
CA THR A 991 26.88 -24.61 -7.21
C THR A 991 26.63 -26.10 -7.45
N ALA A 992 26.55 -26.53 -8.71
CA ALA A 992 26.31 -27.95 -9.02
C ALA A 992 27.52 -28.87 -8.72
N GLY A 993 28.75 -28.31 -8.73
CA GLY A 993 30.00 -28.99 -8.36
C GLY A 993 30.55 -29.98 -9.41
N ASP A 994 31.89 -30.19 -9.42
CA ASP A 994 32.60 -31.07 -10.37
C ASP A 994 32.46 -32.59 -10.07
N GLY A 995 31.72 -32.98 -9.01
CA GLY A 995 31.81 -34.31 -8.40
C GLY A 995 30.52 -35.05 -8.09
N ASP A 996 29.35 -34.42 -8.21
CA ASP A 996 28.14 -34.89 -7.52
C ASP A 996 27.00 -35.34 -8.43
N TYR A 997 27.32 -35.70 -9.66
CA TYR A 997 26.40 -36.44 -10.52
C TYR A 997 26.25 -37.89 -10.02
N LEU A 998 25.02 -38.30 -9.70
CA LEU A 998 24.72 -39.68 -9.30
C LEU A 998 25.02 -40.64 -10.48
N ASP A 999 26.11 -41.42 -10.39
CA ASP A 999 26.46 -42.49 -11.36
C ASP A 999 25.41 -43.62 -11.30
N PHE A 1000 24.28 -43.42 -11.98
CA PHE A 1000 23.29 -44.46 -12.24
C PHE A 1000 23.75 -45.37 -13.39
N THR A 1001 24.88 -46.06 -13.20
CA THR A 1001 25.25 -47.25 -13.96
C THR A 1001 25.31 -47.12 -15.50
N ASP A 1002 26.30 -46.44 -16.07
CA ASP A 1002 26.86 -46.62 -17.45
C ASP A 1002 25.88 -46.70 -18.67
N ASP A 1003 24.56 -46.56 -18.48
CA ASP A 1003 23.49 -46.77 -19.49
C ASP A 1003 22.28 -45.80 -19.26
N ASP A 1004 22.29 -44.92 -18.24
CA ASP A 1004 21.27 -43.87 -18.01
C ASP A 1004 21.81 -42.52 -18.53
N PRO A 1005 21.10 -41.79 -19.41
CA PRO A 1005 21.62 -40.58 -20.07
C PRO A 1005 21.40 -39.28 -19.27
N LEU A 1006 20.99 -39.37 -17.99
CA LEU A 1006 20.76 -38.22 -17.13
C LEU A 1006 21.75 -38.29 -15.96
N ASP A 1007 22.84 -37.55 -16.09
CA ASP A 1007 23.69 -37.18 -14.97
C ASP A 1007 22.87 -36.16 -14.15
N ILE A 1008 22.36 -36.55 -12.97
CA ILE A 1008 21.57 -35.69 -12.07
C ILE A 1008 22.41 -35.36 -10.84
N PRO A 1009 22.57 -34.08 -10.45
CA PRO A 1009 23.23 -33.68 -9.21
C PRO A 1009 22.58 -34.34 -7.98
N ALA A 1010 23.37 -34.67 -6.97
CA ALA A 1010 22.92 -35.33 -5.74
C ALA A 1010 22.27 -34.37 -4.73
N ASN A 1011 22.51 -33.06 -4.87
CA ASN A 1011 22.10 -31.98 -3.96
C ASN A 1011 21.38 -30.86 -4.76
N GLY A 1012 20.67 -29.97 -4.05
CA GLY A 1012 20.07 -28.77 -4.65
C GLY A 1012 21.14 -27.87 -5.24
N PHE A 1013 20.77 -26.96 -6.13
CA PHE A 1013 21.70 -25.98 -6.69
C PHE A 1013 20.93 -24.81 -7.29
N ASP A 1014 21.54 -23.63 -7.22
CA ASP A 1014 20.91 -22.39 -7.61
C ASP A 1014 21.25 -21.99 -9.03
N PHE A 1015 20.45 -21.08 -9.57
CA PHE A 1015 20.55 -20.61 -10.95
C PHE A 1015 20.89 -19.13 -11.06
N LEU A 1016 21.69 -18.81 -12.08
CA LEU A 1016 21.85 -17.46 -12.60
C LEU A 1016 21.10 -17.33 -13.93
N ASP A 1017 20.17 -16.37 -14.01
CA ASP A 1017 19.40 -16.09 -15.23
C ASP A 1017 19.84 -14.76 -15.87
N PHE A 1018 20.64 -14.87 -16.93
CA PHE A 1018 21.01 -13.76 -17.80
C PHE A 1018 20.23 -13.76 -19.14
N THR A 1019 19.17 -14.57 -19.29
CA THR A 1019 18.47 -14.77 -20.57
C THR A 1019 17.84 -13.49 -21.14
N ALA A 1020 17.46 -12.54 -20.27
CA ALA A 1020 17.00 -11.21 -20.66
C ALA A 1020 18.10 -10.41 -21.42
N ILE A 1021 19.38 -10.70 -21.13
CA ILE A 1021 20.54 -10.05 -21.74
C ILE A 1021 21.10 -10.90 -22.88
N LEU A 1022 21.34 -12.19 -22.66
CA LEU A 1022 21.94 -13.17 -23.57
C LEU A 1022 20.98 -13.61 -24.70
N THR A 1023 20.68 -12.66 -25.58
CA THR A 1023 19.64 -12.77 -26.62
C THR A 1023 20.16 -13.19 -27.99
N SER A 1024 21.38 -13.73 -28.10
CA SER A 1024 22.07 -14.07 -29.35
C SER A 1024 21.58 -15.39 -29.99
N MET A 1025 20.27 -15.65 -29.95
CA MET A 1025 19.66 -16.98 -30.09
C MET A 1025 19.67 -17.61 -31.50
N GLU A 1026 20.10 -16.91 -32.56
CA GLU A 1026 19.96 -17.42 -33.93
C GLU A 1026 21.26 -17.38 -34.75
N SER A 1027 21.65 -18.53 -35.29
CA SER A 1027 22.71 -18.57 -36.31
C SER A 1027 22.23 -18.07 -37.68
N SER A 1028 23.11 -17.40 -38.44
CA SER A 1028 22.85 -16.79 -39.75
C SER A 1028 22.72 -17.82 -40.90
N SER A 1029 21.81 -18.77 -40.77
CA SER A 1029 21.41 -19.64 -41.87
C SER A 1029 20.25 -18.99 -42.63
N GLY A 1030 20.42 -18.69 -43.93
CA GLY A 1030 19.36 -18.11 -44.78
C GLY A 1030 18.14 -19.02 -45.06
N SER A 1031 17.85 -19.98 -44.18
CA SER A 1031 16.78 -20.97 -44.24
C SER A 1031 16.25 -21.26 -42.84
N SER A 1032 14.93 -21.19 -42.66
CA SER A 1032 14.26 -21.56 -41.39
C SER A 1032 14.42 -23.04 -41.01
N ALA A 1033 14.85 -23.90 -41.93
CA ALA A 1033 15.08 -25.33 -41.71
C ALA A 1033 16.54 -25.69 -41.37
N SER A 1034 17.43 -24.70 -41.25
CA SER A 1034 18.84 -24.89 -40.89
C SER A 1034 19.33 -23.89 -39.83
N ARG A 1035 18.38 -23.21 -39.16
CA ARG A 1035 18.62 -22.30 -38.04
C ARG A 1035 19.02 -23.16 -36.83
N THR A 1036 20.19 -22.93 -36.25
CA THR A 1036 20.62 -23.51 -34.97
C THR A 1036 20.41 -22.51 -33.85
N PHE A 1037 19.90 -23.00 -32.72
CA PHE A 1037 19.84 -22.26 -31.46
C PHE A 1037 21.25 -22.18 -30.87
N ILE A 1038 21.58 -21.05 -30.25
CA ILE A 1038 22.82 -20.89 -29.49
C ILE A 1038 22.42 -20.83 -28.01
N PRO A 1039 22.65 -21.91 -27.24
CA PRO A 1039 22.32 -21.96 -25.82
C PRO A 1039 23.20 -20.98 -25.03
N VAL A 1040 22.86 -20.79 -23.75
CA VAL A 1040 23.81 -20.19 -22.81
C VAL A 1040 24.93 -21.20 -22.53
N THR A 1041 26.18 -20.74 -22.52
CA THR A 1041 27.38 -21.56 -22.22
C THR A 1041 28.22 -20.91 -21.13
N LEU A 1042 29.12 -21.67 -20.52
CA LEU A 1042 30.04 -21.22 -19.47
C LEU A 1042 31.49 -21.38 -19.92
N GLU A 1043 32.28 -20.32 -19.79
CA GLU A 1043 33.74 -20.37 -19.81
C GLU A 1043 34.24 -19.84 -18.46
N ASP A 1044 34.54 -20.76 -17.54
CA ASP A 1044 35.13 -20.45 -16.25
C ASP A 1044 36.64 -20.70 -16.26
N ASP A 1045 37.41 -19.62 -16.22
CA ASP A 1045 38.88 -19.65 -16.12
C ASP A 1045 39.37 -19.20 -14.72
N SER A 1046 38.45 -19.01 -13.76
CA SER A 1046 38.79 -18.80 -12.36
C SER A 1046 39.30 -20.10 -11.73
N MET A 1047 40.25 -20.02 -10.80
CA MET A 1047 40.82 -21.19 -10.12
C MET A 1047 40.35 -21.30 -8.66
N GLY A 1048 39.06 -21.03 -8.42
CA GLY A 1048 38.43 -21.11 -7.10
C GLY A 1048 39.12 -20.19 -6.09
N THR A 1049 39.67 -20.76 -5.02
CA THR A 1049 40.46 -20.01 -4.01
C THR A 1049 41.87 -19.59 -4.45
N THR A 1050 42.27 -19.89 -5.69
CA THR A 1050 43.56 -19.52 -6.27
C THR A 1050 43.40 -18.74 -7.57
N ILE A 1051 44.27 -17.76 -7.82
CA ILE A 1051 44.18 -16.89 -9.00
C ILE A 1051 44.79 -17.57 -10.24
N ASN A 1052 44.06 -17.57 -11.34
CA ASN A 1052 44.62 -17.87 -12.66
C ASN A 1052 45.27 -16.62 -13.28
N LEU A 1053 46.50 -16.76 -13.79
CA LEU A 1053 47.32 -15.64 -14.30
C LEU A 1053 47.61 -15.74 -15.81
N ASP A 1054 46.97 -16.67 -16.53
CA ASP A 1054 47.19 -16.89 -17.98
C ASP A 1054 45.85 -17.24 -18.68
N PRO A 1055 44.87 -16.31 -18.73
CA PRO A 1055 43.57 -16.57 -19.32
C PRO A 1055 43.64 -16.62 -20.85
N ASP A 1056 43.86 -17.78 -21.45
CA ASP A 1056 43.58 -18.01 -22.88
C ASP A 1056 42.04 -18.12 -23.06
N VAL A 1057 41.31 -17.01 -22.86
CA VAL A 1057 39.84 -16.97 -22.78
C VAL A 1057 39.19 -16.57 -24.11
N GLU A 1058 38.35 -17.45 -24.63
CA GLU A 1058 37.48 -17.18 -25.79
C GLU A 1058 36.22 -16.42 -25.32
N ILE A 1059 35.64 -15.58 -26.17
CA ILE A 1059 34.36 -14.91 -25.88
C ILE A 1059 33.40 -15.24 -27.01
N ASP A 1060 32.45 -16.09 -26.69
CA ASP A 1060 31.44 -16.64 -27.60
C ASP A 1060 30.06 -16.01 -27.38
N ALA A 1061 29.15 -16.25 -28.32
CA ALA A 1061 27.80 -15.67 -28.23
C ALA A 1061 26.96 -16.46 -27.23
N ASN A 1062 26.21 -15.75 -26.38
CA ASN A 1062 25.46 -16.31 -25.25
C ASN A 1062 26.33 -16.97 -24.18
N GLU A 1063 27.58 -16.55 -24.03
CA GLU A 1063 28.48 -17.10 -23.02
C GLU A 1063 28.52 -16.25 -21.74
N LEU A 1064 28.59 -16.92 -20.59
CA LEU A 1064 29.05 -16.36 -19.33
C LEU A 1064 30.54 -16.70 -19.18
N VAL A 1065 31.36 -15.67 -19.04
CA VAL A 1065 32.81 -15.80 -18.87
C VAL A 1065 33.20 -15.35 -17.46
N ILE A 1066 33.90 -16.20 -16.71
CA ILE A 1066 34.38 -15.89 -15.34
C ILE A 1066 35.91 -15.86 -15.35
N ILE A 1067 36.49 -14.75 -14.87
CA ILE A 1067 37.95 -14.52 -14.87
C ILE A 1067 38.44 -13.78 -13.62
N ASP A 1068 39.73 -13.93 -13.32
CA ASP A 1068 40.37 -13.28 -12.17
C ASP A 1068 41.14 -11.99 -12.52
N PHE A 1069 41.04 -11.00 -11.64
CA PHE A 1069 41.83 -9.77 -11.69
C PHE A 1069 42.91 -9.74 -10.59
N ASP A 1070 44.17 -9.60 -11.03
CA ASP A 1070 45.33 -9.39 -10.14
C ASP A 1070 46.00 -8.03 -10.42
N ASN A 1071 46.20 -7.25 -9.36
CA ASN A 1071 46.87 -5.96 -9.41
C ASN A 1071 48.40 -6.05 -9.24
N THR A 1072 48.98 -7.24 -9.01
CA THR A 1072 50.42 -7.40 -8.79
C THR A 1072 51.30 -6.85 -9.92
N PRO A 1073 50.89 -6.86 -11.21
CA PRO A 1073 51.68 -6.25 -12.29
C PRO A 1073 51.86 -4.74 -12.12
N ASP A 1074 50.82 -4.01 -11.70
CA ASP A 1074 50.87 -2.59 -11.31
C ASP A 1074 49.85 -2.29 -10.21
N THR A 1075 50.33 -2.12 -8.97
CA THR A 1075 49.48 -1.83 -7.79
C THR A 1075 48.69 -0.51 -7.88
N ALA A 1076 48.94 0.32 -8.90
CA ALA A 1076 48.14 1.52 -9.17
C ALA A 1076 46.85 1.21 -9.95
N GLU A 1077 46.78 0.07 -10.62
CA GLU A 1077 45.64 -0.44 -11.37
C GLU A 1077 44.86 -1.35 -10.43
N THR A 1078 43.83 -0.80 -9.79
CA THR A 1078 43.05 -1.51 -8.77
C THR A 1078 41.75 -2.05 -9.35
N PHE A 1079 41.15 -3.04 -8.68
CA PHE A 1079 39.84 -3.58 -9.02
C PHE A 1079 38.77 -2.49 -9.05
N GLY A 1080 38.73 -1.63 -8.02
CA GLY A 1080 37.86 -0.45 -7.99
C GLY A 1080 38.05 0.50 -9.18
N GLY A 1081 39.25 0.56 -9.76
CA GLY A 1081 39.55 1.35 -10.97
C GLY A 1081 39.15 0.69 -12.29
N LEU A 1082 38.89 -0.63 -12.31
CA LEU A 1082 38.43 -1.35 -13.50
C LEU A 1082 37.05 -0.84 -13.92
N SER A 1083 36.96 -0.26 -15.12
CA SER A 1083 35.74 0.30 -15.69
C SER A 1083 35.42 -0.32 -17.04
N ALA A 1084 34.16 -0.24 -17.48
CA ALA A 1084 33.74 -0.72 -18.79
C ALA A 1084 34.59 -0.13 -19.94
N SER A 1085 35.03 1.12 -19.81
CA SER A 1085 35.90 1.76 -20.82
C SER A 1085 37.32 1.17 -20.89
N ILE A 1086 37.84 0.70 -19.76
CA ILE A 1086 39.15 0.02 -19.67
C ILE A 1086 39.01 -1.37 -20.29
N LEU A 1087 38.02 -2.16 -19.84
CA LEU A 1087 37.79 -3.51 -20.37
C LEU A 1087 37.50 -3.48 -21.88
N GLN A 1088 36.70 -2.52 -22.36
CA GLN A 1088 36.48 -2.31 -23.80
C GLN A 1088 37.78 -2.00 -24.56
N SER A 1089 38.71 -1.27 -23.96
CA SER A 1089 39.99 -0.95 -24.59
C SER A 1089 40.91 -2.18 -24.68
N ILE A 1090 40.83 -3.07 -23.70
CA ILE A 1090 41.56 -4.35 -23.65
C ILE A 1090 40.99 -5.31 -24.71
N ILE A 1091 39.67 -5.59 -24.68
CA ILE A 1091 39.01 -6.53 -25.61
C ILE A 1091 39.23 -6.14 -27.08
N ASN A 1092 39.26 -4.84 -27.39
CA ASN A 1092 39.47 -4.35 -28.75
C ASN A 1092 40.97 -4.25 -29.16
N ASN A 1093 41.91 -4.62 -28.30
CA ASN A 1093 43.35 -4.52 -28.51
C ASN A 1093 44.03 -5.89 -28.64
N THR A 1094 43.87 -6.54 -29.79
CA THR A 1094 44.46 -7.87 -30.03
C THR A 1094 45.97 -7.87 -30.34
N ASP A 1095 46.68 -6.77 -30.08
CA ASP A 1095 48.14 -6.69 -30.28
C ASP A 1095 48.95 -6.62 -28.98
N GLY A 1096 48.28 -6.74 -27.83
CA GLY A 1096 48.90 -6.83 -26.51
C GLY A 1096 49.56 -5.53 -26.06
N THR A 1097 49.04 -4.39 -26.52
CA THR A 1097 49.60 -3.06 -26.22
C THR A 1097 48.79 -2.28 -25.20
N VAL A 1098 47.65 -2.81 -24.79
CA VAL A 1098 46.75 -2.26 -23.77
C VAL A 1098 46.47 -3.35 -22.74
N GLU A 1099 47.02 -3.17 -21.55
CA GLU A 1099 46.84 -4.05 -20.38
C GLU A 1099 46.27 -3.24 -19.20
N TYR A 1100 45.63 -3.90 -18.24
CA TYR A 1100 45.26 -3.33 -16.95
C TYR A 1100 45.30 -4.43 -15.87
N GLY A 1101 46.24 -4.33 -14.93
CA GLY A 1101 46.54 -5.43 -14.00
C GLY A 1101 46.99 -6.68 -14.75
N SER A 1102 46.36 -7.82 -14.48
CA SER A 1102 46.56 -9.09 -15.19
C SER A 1102 45.86 -9.18 -16.54
N LEU A 1103 44.94 -8.26 -16.87
CA LEU A 1103 44.09 -8.39 -18.06
C LEU A 1103 44.78 -7.85 -19.32
N ASP A 1104 44.92 -8.67 -20.37
CA ASP A 1104 45.47 -8.30 -21.69
C ASP A 1104 44.55 -8.71 -22.87
N GLY A 1105 44.56 -7.89 -23.92
CA GLY A 1105 43.73 -8.09 -25.12
C GLY A 1105 44.23 -9.16 -26.09
N THR A 1106 45.42 -9.76 -25.86
CA THR A 1106 45.79 -11.01 -26.57
C THR A 1106 45.12 -12.25 -26.01
N GLU A 1107 44.69 -12.15 -24.77
CA GLU A 1107 44.18 -13.23 -23.93
C GLU A 1107 42.64 -13.17 -23.87
N ILE A 1108 42.06 -11.98 -23.70
CA ILE A 1108 40.60 -11.79 -23.62
C ILE A 1108 40.12 -10.98 -24.83
N ASN A 1109 39.58 -11.65 -25.87
CA ASN A 1109 39.07 -10.95 -27.06
C ASN A 1109 38.04 -11.72 -27.91
N VAL A 1110 37.03 -11.00 -28.41
CA VAL A 1110 36.00 -11.50 -29.36
C VAL A 1110 36.54 -11.87 -30.76
N ASN A 1111 37.79 -11.51 -31.09
CA ASN A 1111 38.36 -11.76 -32.42
C ASN A 1111 38.92 -13.18 -32.55
N ALA A 1112 39.11 -13.90 -31.44
CA ALA A 1112 39.53 -15.29 -31.42
C ALA A 1112 38.49 -16.16 -32.15
N SER A 1113 37.22 -16.04 -31.78
CA SER A 1113 36.09 -16.74 -32.39
C SER A 1113 35.52 -16.05 -33.65
N TYR A 1114 35.47 -14.71 -33.71
CA TYR A 1114 34.88 -13.95 -34.83
C TYR A 1114 35.90 -13.30 -35.78
N ASN A 1115 36.68 -14.08 -36.53
CA ASN A 1115 37.71 -13.51 -37.41
C ASN A 1115 37.16 -12.98 -38.75
N ASN A 1116 37.22 -11.65 -38.94
CA ASN A 1116 36.75 -10.90 -40.12
C ASN A 1116 37.59 -11.10 -41.42
N GLY A 1117 38.31 -12.22 -41.53
CA GLY A 1117 39.41 -12.37 -42.48
C GLY A 1117 39.55 -13.76 -43.07
N THR A 1118 38.70 -14.12 -44.04
CA THR A 1118 38.80 -15.34 -44.86
C THR A 1118 38.88 -16.66 -44.08
N LEU A 1119 37.70 -17.27 -43.86
CA LEU A 1119 37.49 -18.69 -43.58
C LEU A 1119 38.52 -19.29 -42.61
N ALA A 1120 38.36 -18.97 -41.32
CA ALA A 1120 38.55 -20.02 -40.32
C ALA A 1120 37.64 -21.20 -40.72
N THR A 1121 38.15 -22.42 -40.63
CA THR A 1121 37.57 -23.60 -41.28
C THR A 1121 36.31 -24.16 -40.62
N ASP A 1122 35.75 -23.47 -39.63
CA ASP A 1122 34.39 -23.59 -39.08
C ASP A 1122 34.19 -22.37 -38.15
N PRO A 1123 33.48 -21.30 -38.53
CA PRO A 1123 32.97 -20.35 -37.55
C PRO A 1123 31.63 -20.90 -37.04
N ASP A 1124 31.67 -21.71 -35.98
CA ASP A 1124 30.49 -22.45 -35.48
C ASP A 1124 29.40 -21.53 -34.87
N GLN A 1125 29.63 -20.22 -34.76
CA GLN A 1125 28.77 -19.33 -33.96
C GLN A 1125 28.29 -18.02 -34.64
N LEU A 1126 28.28 -17.90 -35.97
CA LEU A 1126 27.81 -16.65 -36.61
C LEU A 1126 26.33 -16.33 -36.30
N VAL A 1127 26.07 -15.30 -35.47
CA VAL A 1127 24.73 -14.86 -35.10
C VAL A 1127 24.09 -13.91 -36.12
N SER A 1128 22.76 -13.98 -36.27
CA SER A 1128 21.98 -13.10 -37.15
C SER A 1128 21.74 -11.72 -36.54
N GLY A 1129 22.78 -11.04 -36.07
CA GLY A 1129 22.66 -9.70 -35.50
C GLY A 1129 23.81 -9.28 -34.59
N THR A 1130 23.46 -8.86 -33.38
CA THR A 1130 24.40 -8.47 -32.32
C THR A 1130 24.77 -9.74 -31.54
N GLY A 1131 26.06 -10.00 -31.38
CA GLY A 1131 26.54 -11.00 -30.42
C GLY A 1131 26.64 -10.37 -29.03
N LYS A 1132 26.31 -11.15 -28.01
CA LYS A 1132 26.32 -10.76 -26.60
C LYS A 1132 26.97 -11.83 -25.74
N ALA A 1133 27.68 -11.40 -24.71
CA ALA A 1133 28.27 -12.23 -23.67
C ALA A 1133 28.26 -11.46 -22.34
N ILE A 1134 28.35 -12.19 -21.22
CA ILE A 1134 28.59 -11.64 -19.88
C ILE A 1134 30.03 -11.96 -19.48
N ILE A 1135 30.72 -11.00 -18.87
CA ILE A 1135 32.03 -11.23 -18.24
C ILE A 1135 31.92 -10.86 -16.76
N MET A 1136 32.14 -11.83 -15.88
CA MET A 1136 32.30 -11.64 -14.44
C MET A 1136 33.79 -11.61 -14.11
N VAL A 1137 34.26 -10.51 -13.52
CA VAL A 1137 35.66 -10.33 -13.15
C VAL A 1137 35.78 -10.35 -11.63
N GLN A 1138 36.41 -11.39 -11.08
CA GLN A 1138 36.68 -11.51 -9.65
C GLN A 1138 37.91 -10.70 -9.24
N THR A 1139 37.98 -10.22 -7.99
CA THR A 1139 39.19 -9.60 -7.44
C THR A 1139 40.02 -10.55 -6.59
N ALA A 1140 41.33 -10.56 -6.82
CA ALA A 1140 42.32 -11.27 -6.01
C ALA A 1140 42.48 -10.73 -4.58
N ASP A 1141 42.06 -9.48 -4.34
CA ASP A 1141 42.18 -8.82 -3.03
C ASP A 1141 41.00 -9.19 -2.10
N ASP A 1142 39.93 -9.79 -2.63
CA ASP A 1142 38.67 -10.11 -1.92
C ASP A 1142 37.84 -11.13 -2.73
N LEU A 1143 38.03 -12.42 -2.44
CA LEU A 1143 37.38 -13.49 -3.22
C LEU A 1143 35.86 -13.48 -3.03
N GLY A 1144 35.14 -13.84 -4.09
CA GLY A 1144 33.68 -13.80 -4.14
C GLY A 1144 33.07 -12.50 -4.63
N VAL A 1145 33.88 -11.43 -4.76
CA VAL A 1145 33.44 -10.15 -5.30
C VAL A 1145 33.70 -10.06 -6.81
N TYR A 1146 32.64 -9.98 -7.60
CA TYR A 1146 32.67 -9.99 -9.08
C TYR A 1146 32.09 -8.71 -9.68
N LYS A 1147 32.83 -8.05 -10.58
CA LYS A 1147 32.24 -7.03 -11.47
C LYS A 1147 31.67 -7.67 -12.72
N VAL A 1148 30.41 -7.38 -13.02
CA VAL A 1148 29.68 -8.01 -14.13
C VAL A 1148 29.53 -7.04 -15.30
N PHE A 1149 29.98 -7.45 -16.48
CA PHE A 1149 29.95 -6.63 -17.69
C PHE A 1149 29.16 -7.30 -18.81
N GLU A 1150 28.32 -6.54 -19.49
CA GLU A 1150 27.76 -6.93 -20.79
C GLU A 1150 28.74 -6.56 -21.90
N VAL A 1151 29.07 -7.52 -22.76
CA VAL A 1151 29.88 -7.30 -23.96
C VAL A 1151 29.01 -7.49 -25.20
N THR A 1152 28.99 -6.49 -26.08
CA THR A 1152 28.21 -6.53 -27.33
C THR A 1152 29.10 -6.28 -28.55
N TRP A 1153 28.92 -7.05 -29.63
CA TRP A 1153 29.61 -6.83 -30.90
C TRP A 1153 28.71 -7.11 -32.11
N ASN A 1154 29.21 -6.76 -33.30
CA ASN A 1154 28.53 -7.10 -34.54
C ASN A 1154 28.89 -8.55 -34.94
N GLY A 1155 27.95 -9.47 -34.79
CA GLY A 1155 28.14 -10.91 -35.04
C GLY A 1155 27.79 -11.38 -36.46
N LEU A 1156 27.48 -10.45 -37.38
CA LEU A 1156 27.15 -10.79 -38.77
C LEU A 1156 28.38 -11.29 -39.57
N ASP A 1157 28.17 -12.29 -40.45
CA ASP A 1157 29.19 -12.86 -41.36
C ASP A 1157 29.86 -11.81 -42.28
N ASP A 1158 29.18 -10.70 -42.59
CA ASP A 1158 29.71 -9.61 -43.42
C ASP A 1158 30.12 -8.35 -42.63
N ALA A 1159 30.16 -8.43 -41.30
CA ALA A 1159 30.53 -7.32 -40.43
C ALA A 1159 31.91 -6.79 -40.81
N THR A 1160 32.03 -5.49 -41.13
CA THR A 1160 33.34 -4.89 -41.49
C THR A 1160 34.27 -4.66 -40.29
N SER A 1161 33.75 -4.86 -39.08
CA SER A 1161 34.45 -4.80 -37.79
C SER A 1161 33.55 -5.49 -36.76
N ASN A 1162 34.17 -6.24 -35.87
CA ASN A 1162 33.56 -6.85 -34.68
C ASN A 1162 34.08 -6.15 -33.41
N ALA A 1163 34.23 -4.82 -33.46
CA ALA A 1163 34.69 -4.07 -32.30
C ALA A 1163 33.62 -4.17 -31.20
N ALA A 1164 34.01 -4.62 -30.02
CA ALA A 1164 33.12 -4.81 -28.89
C ALA A 1164 32.81 -3.48 -28.19
N SER A 1165 31.60 -3.37 -27.63
CA SER A 1165 31.18 -2.33 -26.70
C SER A 1165 30.88 -2.99 -25.35
N VAL A 1166 31.26 -2.34 -24.26
CA VAL A 1166 31.14 -2.91 -22.90
C VAL A 1166 30.31 -1.99 -22.01
N SER A 1167 29.37 -2.56 -21.26
CA SER A 1167 28.59 -1.92 -20.19
C SER A 1167 28.90 -2.60 -18.86
N LEU A 1168 29.01 -1.85 -17.76
CA LEU A 1168 28.97 -2.44 -16.41
C LEU A 1168 27.50 -2.63 -16.04
N LEU A 1169 27.13 -3.84 -15.61
CA LEU A 1169 25.79 -4.15 -15.11
C LEU A 1169 25.73 -3.93 -13.59
N GLY A 1170 26.71 -4.45 -12.86
CA GLY A 1170 26.76 -4.36 -11.41
C GLY A 1170 27.94 -5.11 -10.81
N THR A 1171 27.89 -5.32 -9.50
CA THR A 1171 28.86 -6.10 -8.73
C THR A 1171 28.10 -7.16 -7.93
N PHE A 1172 28.53 -8.42 -7.97
CA PHE A 1172 28.06 -9.43 -7.03
C PHE A 1172 29.08 -9.64 -5.93
N ASP A 1173 28.60 -9.97 -4.73
CA ASP A 1173 29.38 -10.49 -3.63
C ASP A 1173 28.74 -11.79 -3.14
N PHE A 1174 29.38 -12.93 -3.42
CA PHE A 1174 28.95 -14.25 -2.95
C PHE A 1174 29.70 -14.66 -1.67
N GLY A 1175 30.48 -13.76 -1.06
CA GLY A 1175 31.36 -13.97 0.09
C GLY A 1175 32.50 -14.97 -0.12
N THR A 1176 32.52 -15.76 -1.19
CA THR A 1176 33.65 -16.59 -1.64
C THR A 1176 33.53 -16.89 -3.15
N SER A 1177 34.59 -17.43 -3.76
CA SER A 1177 34.61 -17.77 -5.19
C SER A 1177 33.52 -18.80 -5.55
N LEU A 1178 32.85 -18.60 -6.70
CA LEU A 1178 31.91 -19.53 -7.36
C LEU A 1178 32.59 -20.84 -7.83
N GLU A 1179 33.34 -21.49 -6.95
CA GLU A 1179 34.02 -22.75 -7.22
C GLU A 1179 33.00 -23.85 -7.50
N GLY A 1180 33.20 -24.56 -8.62
CA GLY A 1180 32.29 -25.64 -9.02
C GLY A 1180 31.00 -25.18 -9.71
N ILE A 1181 30.90 -23.91 -10.13
CA ILE A 1181 29.82 -23.48 -11.04
C ILE A 1181 29.93 -24.24 -12.37
N ASP A 1182 28.78 -24.66 -12.88
CA ASP A 1182 28.68 -25.49 -14.09
C ASP A 1182 27.61 -24.91 -15.05
N GLU A 1183 27.58 -25.37 -16.30
CA GLU A 1183 26.61 -24.87 -17.29
C GLU A 1183 25.16 -25.12 -16.86
N ILE A 1184 24.91 -26.16 -16.06
CA ILE A 1184 23.58 -26.45 -15.50
C ILE A 1184 23.06 -25.33 -14.58
N ASN A 1185 23.95 -24.58 -13.89
CA ASN A 1185 23.57 -23.43 -13.05
C ASN A 1185 23.09 -22.21 -13.88
N LEU A 1186 23.14 -22.26 -15.21
CA LEU A 1186 22.79 -21.13 -16.08
C LEU A 1186 21.46 -21.37 -16.79
N VAL A 1187 20.48 -20.50 -16.52
CA VAL A 1187 19.18 -20.56 -17.20
C VAL A 1187 19.37 -20.34 -18.70
N GLY A 1188 18.80 -21.23 -19.51
CA GLY A 1188 18.90 -21.21 -20.97
C GLY A 1188 20.09 -21.97 -21.57
N SER A 1189 20.90 -22.66 -20.75
CA SER A 1189 21.91 -23.60 -21.25
C SER A 1189 21.29 -24.89 -21.78
N GLU A 1190 22.06 -25.68 -22.55
CA GLU A 1190 21.58 -27.00 -22.99
C GLU A 1190 21.36 -27.95 -21.80
N GLU A 1191 22.23 -27.86 -20.79
CA GLU A 1191 22.18 -28.70 -19.60
C GLU A 1191 20.99 -28.32 -18.71
N TYR A 1192 20.76 -27.02 -18.49
CA TYR A 1192 19.54 -26.53 -17.86
C TYR A 1192 18.28 -26.95 -18.62
N GLY A 1193 18.28 -26.90 -19.97
CA GLY A 1193 17.13 -27.31 -20.78
C GLY A 1193 16.83 -28.82 -20.77
N VAL A 1194 17.81 -29.66 -20.41
CA VAL A 1194 17.62 -31.10 -20.15
C VAL A 1194 17.05 -31.33 -18.75
N TRP A 1195 17.42 -30.46 -17.79
CA TRP A 1195 16.94 -30.46 -16.40
C TRP A 1195 15.55 -29.79 -16.24
N SER A 1196 15.23 -28.77 -17.05
CA SER A 1196 13.96 -28.05 -17.12
C SER A 1196 13.23 -28.29 -18.45
N PRO A 1197 12.47 -29.41 -18.62
CA PRO A 1197 11.65 -29.61 -19.81
C PRO A 1197 10.41 -28.68 -19.91
N SER A 1198 10.57 -27.36 -19.74
CA SER A 1198 9.52 -26.37 -20.04
C SER A 1198 9.57 -25.84 -21.48
N VAL A 1199 10.48 -26.34 -22.34
CA VAL A 1199 10.38 -26.11 -23.78
C VAL A 1199 10.62 -27.41 -24.55
N PRO A 1200 9.59 -28.03 -25.15
CA PRO A 1200 9.83 -29.09 -26.11
C PRO A 1200 10.63 -28.49 -27.28
N ASN A 1201 11.89 -28.91 -27.41
CA ASN A 1201 12.72 -28.62 -28.58
C ASN A 1201 12.05 -29.12 -29.90
N ASP A 1202 10.99 -29.93 -29.80
CA ASP A 1202 10.14 -30.40 -30.89
C ASP A 1202 8.97 -29.47 -31.27
N ALA A 1203 8.71 -28.38 -30.52
CA ALA A 1203 7.58 -27.46 -30.79
C ALA A 1203 7.80 -26.51 -31.98
N PHE A 1204 9.02 -26.41 -32.52
CA PHE A 1204 9.31 -25.56 -33.68
C PHE A 1204 9.21 -26.27 -35.05
N GLU A 1205 9.02 -27.60 -35.12
CA GLU A 1205 8.90 -28.32 -36.40
C GLU A 1205 7.45 -28.60 -36.87
N ASP A 1206 6.38 -28.41 -36.07
CA ASP A 1206 5.01 -28.67 -36.54
C ASP A 1206 3.91 -27.70 -36.06
N MET A 1207 4.25 -26.43 -35.81
CA MET A 1207 3.22 -25.38 -35.71
C MET A 1207 2.84 -24.88 -37.11
N SER A 1208 1.97 -25.62 -37.79
CA SER A 1208 1.15 -25.02 -38.83
C SER A 1208 0.26 -23.93 -38.20
N ALA A 1209 0.14 -22.78 -38.87
CA ALA A 1209 -0.48 -21.51 -38.43
C ALA A 1209 -1.99 -21.55 -38.07
N SER A 1210 -2.46 -22.59 -37.39
CA SER A 1210 -3.88 -22.84 -37.07
C SER A 1210 -4.18 -22.88 -35.57
N ALA A 1211 -3.19 -22.74 -34.68
CA ALA A 1211 -3.39 -22.90 -33.22
C ALA A 1211 -3.40 -21.58 -32.41
N MET A 1212 -3.14 -20.40 -33.01
CA MET A 1212 -3.23 -19.09 -32.35
C MET A 1212 -4.67 -18.53 -32.23
N ALA A 1213 -5.68 -19.38 -32.13
CA ALA A 1213 -7.07 -18.92 -32.15
C ALA A 1213 -7.99 -19.74 -31.23
N THR A 1214 -7.55 -20.10 -30.02
CA THR A 1214 -8.47 -20.51 -28.94
C THR A 1214 -7.78 -20.45 -27.56
N PHE A 1215 -7.48 -19.24 -27.07
CA PHE A 1215 -7.43 -18.96 -25.63
C PHE A 1215 -7.99 -17.56 -25.44
N GLY A 1216 -9.10 -17.51 -24.73
CA GLY A 1216 -9.96 -16.39 -24.43
C GLY A 1216 -11.07 -16.93 -23.54
#